data_AF-A0A9Q0YJK5-F1
#
_entry.id   AF-A0A9Q0YJK5-F1
#
_cell.length_a   1.000
_cell.length_b   1.000
_cell.length_c   1.000
_cell.angle_alpha   90.00
_cell.angle_beta   90.00
_cell.angle_gamma   90.00
#
_symmetry.space_group_name_H-M   'P 1'
#
loop_
_entity.id
_entity.type
_entity.pdbx_description
1 polymer ?
#
loop_
_entity_poly.entity_id
_entity_poly.type
_entity_poly.pdbx_seq_one_letter_code
_entity_poly.pdbx_strand_id
1 'polypeptide(L)'
;MNFLLVLLLAVVPKSVIGLRRIVDGCIINCPALYAPVCGSDDKTYNNLCELTGVAVCKDSGVTKVKDRPCGVGNVIMVDSYEWAIDAPKVKIDAKSAININVIAQIARQSDAISGKNLWRVGIFGSRYVDGYGDRVGFKSQILTTKQASKRPKKGKPLKIKNIRSRFDISQIGCGELRYFCVELAKNPDSTVDFELRAGIMLDSIVTCQELECRRPSPEEEELPPTCLQACPSPQRAGGPVCGSDGQNYESLCELTKQALCHGVEVEIDYPGECLPEAIVSGMYWTANARTNVDNPRLSLLSIQFLLFNDNTGVNIEGTNLWQVSLFGSENDQGEGVRHANLEQVLDPSISSTTLVGGFPFQLEFSVPYNTSAVGCGNVRYFCLEIKRNPETSTRFILRRTSGERTIISCREVPCIPPKDKKLLFFNNIRWNVAADFFRFDEPSDLILNVSVEVAPNSEEILGGKNLWRIGVYGSRYENGDEDEKLGFNQQVLGASDSLHSPDIVPGRTLVFPLTSFQFDISAIGCGDYQYLCVVLAKGPNAKPDFEITNNANKRKVVSCRRIQCIRREVLPPPPPTALLSYLSWNLTIKAIRPDGGYNVSVAVNVVPDADTDTIRGNDLWRIGIFLSNATTGIMAMSQYQPDILDERNKAIPLVSGENLLFTELPAVLNTAGVGCPGATLQFVCIEFARGENPTPTFHLPLGPSNAAHSCRPLFCQQT
;
A
#
# COMPACT_ATOMS: atom_id res chain seq x y z
N MET A 1 -19.04 -27.38 69.51
CA MET A 1 -18.92 -28.84 69.35
C MET A 1 -18.54 -29.09 67.89
N ASN A 2 -17.42 -29.79 67.69
CA ASN A 2 -16.70 -30.10 66.43
C ASN A 2 -17.55 -30.22 65.16
N PHE A 3 -17.01 -29.83 63.99
CA PHE A 3 -16.31 -30.78 63.11
C PHE A 3 -15.64 -30.11 61.88
N LEU A 4 -14.34 -30.41 61.75
CA LEU A 4 -13.48 -30.50 60.56
C LEU A 4 -13.29 -29.28 59.63
N LEU A 5 -12.18 -28.57 59.88
CA LEU A 5 -11.39 -27.84 58.89
C LEU A 5 -10.28 -28.78 58.39
N VAL A 6 -10.30 -29.21 57.13
CA VAL A 6 -9.16 -29.91 56.49
C VAL A 6 -8.85 -29.26 55.15
N LEU A 7 -7.56 -28.98 55.01
CA LEU A 7 -6.81 -28.45 53.88
C LEU A 7 -7.38 -28.74 52.48
N LEU A 8 -7.52 -27.68 51.70
CA LEU A 8 -7.08 -27.70 50.30
C LEU A 8 -6.02 -26.62 50.14
N LEU A 9 -4.79 -27.09 49.98
CA LEU A 9 -3.62 -26.33 49.59
C LEU A 9 -3.99 -25.35 48.47
N ALA A 10 -3.63 -24.08 48.66
CA ALA A 10 -3.51 -23.14 47.57
C ALA A 10 -2.48 -23.71 46.58
N VAL A 11 -2.95 -24.44 45.58
CA VAL A 11 -2.23 -24.59 44.33
C VAL A 11 -2.31 -23.21 43.68
N VAL A 12 -1.34 -22.37 43.99
CA VAL A 12 -0.95 -21.31 43.07
C VAL A 12 -0.58 -22.05 41.79
N PRO A 13 -1.32 -21.91 40.67
CA PRO A 13 -0.81 -22.43 39.42
C PRO A 13 0.48 -21.67 39.16
N LYS A 14 1.58 -22.43 39.13
CA LYS A 14 2.91 -21.98 38.75
C LYS A 14 2.78 -21.06 37.54
N SER A 15 3.16 -19.81 37.73
CA SER A 15 3.87 -19.04 36.73
C SER A 15 3.22 -18.94 35.34
N VAL A 16 2.49 -17.86 35.08
CA VAL A 16 2.60 -17.24 33.74
C VAL A 16 3.98 -16.58 33.69
N ILE A 17 5.04 -17.39 33.52
CA ILE A 17 6.35 -16.88 33.14
C ILE A 17 6.13 -16.21 31.78
N GLY A 18 6.05 -14.88 31.76
CA GLY A 18 6.34 -14.13 30.54
C GLY A 18 7.72 -14.56 30.09
N LEU A 19 7.83 -15.16 28.90
CA LEU A 19 9.15 -15.49 28.37
C LEU A 19 9.86 -14.18 28.10
N ARG A 20 10.98 -13.94 28.77
CA ARG A 20 11.87 -12.82 28.47
C ARG A 20 12.40 -13.04 27.06
N ARG A 21 11.80 -12.37 26.08
CA ARG A 21 12.13 -12.52 24.66
C ARG A 21 12.84 -11.26 24.17
N ILE A 22 13.84 -11.48 23.32
CA ILE A 22 14.49 -10.41 22.56
C ILE A 22 13.77 -10.34 21.23
N VAL A 23 12.99 -9.29 21.03
CA VAL A 23 12.25 -9.05 19.77
C VAL A 23 12.77 -7.76 19.18
N ASP A 24 13.35 -7.86 17.98
CA ASP A 24 13.91 -6.72 17.24
C ASP A 24 14.92 -5.90 18.09
N GLY A 25 15.72 -6.57 18.93
CA GLY A 25 16.70 -5.93 19.82
C GLY A 25 16.14 -5.42 21.16
N CYS A 26 14.83 -5.55 21.39
CA CYS A 26 14.16 -5.13 22.62
C CYS A 26 13.90 -6.31 23.56
N ILE A 27 14.23 -6.14 24.84
CA ILE A 27 13.91 -7.12 25.89
C ILE A 27 12.49 -6.83 26.39
N ILE A 28 11.52 -7.64 25.96
CA ILE A 28 10.10 -7.43 26.27
C ILE A 28 9.53 -8.68 26.94
N ASN A 29 8.76 -8.48 28.01
CA ASN A 29 8.09 -9.56 28.74
C ASN A 29 6.63 -9.66 28.28
N CYS A 30 6.37 -10.55 27.31
CA CYS A 30 5.02 -10.82 26.83
C CYS A 30 4.62 -12.28 27.06
N PRO A 31 3.31 -12.56 27.22
CA PRO A 31 2.81 -13.93 27.18
C PRO A 31 3.18 -14.60 25.85
N ALA A 32 3.45 -15.91 25.87
CA ALA A 32 3.71 -16.72 24.68
C ALA A 32 2.44 -16.99 23.83
N LEU A 33 1.42 -16.15 23.97
CA LEU A 33 0.15 -16.25 23.26
C LEU A 33 0.34 -15.72 21.84
N TYR A 34 0.16 -16.57 20.84
CA TYR A 34 0.20 -16.15 19.44
C TYR A 34 -1.20 -15.65 19.02
N ALA A 35 -1.34 -14.34 18.91
CA ALA A 35 -2.54 -13.61 18.48
C ALA A 35 -2.08 -12.45 17.57
N PRO A 36 -1.61 -12.76 16.35
CA PRO A 36 -0.75 -11.87 15.59
C PRO A 36 -1.45 -10.57 15.16
N VAL A 37 -0.70 -9.48 15.16
CA VAL A 37 -1.18 -8.14 14.77
C VAL A 37 -0.24 -7.51 13.75
N CYS A 38 -0.78 -6.67 12.88
CA CYS A 38 -0.02 -5.94 11.87
C CYS A 38 0.26 -4.52 12.36
N GLY A 39 1.53 -4.14 12.39
CA GLY A 39 1.99 -2.80 12.74
C GLY A 39 1.91 -1.81 11.57
N SER A 40 1.97 -0.52 11.88
CA SER A 40 2.02 0.57 10.89
C SER A 40 3.31 0.62 10.09
N ASP A 41 4.30 -0.20 10.48
CA ASP A 41 5.55 -0.48 9.77
C ASP A 41 5.46 -1.71 8.85
N ASP A 42 4.23 -2.23 8.63
CA ASP A 42 3.92 -3.41 7.83
C ASP A 42 4.62 -4.69 8.32
N LYS A 43 4.99 -4.74 9.61
CA LYS A 43 5.51 -5.94 10.28
C LYS A 43 4.42 -6.66 11.09
N THR A 44 4.47 -7.99 11.07
CA THR A 44 3.63 -8.83 11.93
C THR A 44 4.31 -9.04 13.27
N TYR A 45 3.59 -8.75 14.35
CA TYR A 45 4.00 -9.04 15.72
C TYR A 45 3.20 -10.24 16.24
N ASN A 46 3.81 -11.09 17.07
CA ASN A 46 3.13 -12.31 17.55
C ASN A 46 1.88 -12.01 18.38
N ASN A 47 1.83 -10.84 19.02
CA ASN A 47 0.67 -10.32 19.72
C ASN A 47 0.78 -8.80 19.93
N LEU A 48 -0.30 -8.18 20.40
CA LEU A 48 -0.33 -6.74 20.68
C LEU A 48 0.72 -6.31 21.72
N CYS A 49 0.99 -7.13 22.73
CA CYS A 49 2.01 -6.84 23.75
C CYS A 49 3.39 -6.67 23.10
N GLU A 50 3.75 -7.56 22.17
CA GLU A 50 5.01 -7.49 21.45
C GLU A 50 5.12 -6.24 20.57
N LEU A 51 4.05 -5.89 19.84
CA LEU A 51 3.98 -4.65 19.07
C LEU A 51 4.19 -3.43 19.97
N THR A 52 3.41 -3.32 21.05
CA THR A 52 3.50 -2.17 21.97
C THR A 52 4.85 -2.11 22.68
N GLY A 53 5.42 -3.27 23.03
CA GLY A 53 6.73 -3.35 23.68
C GLY A 53 7.85 -2.89 22.75
N VAL A 54 7.81 -3.26 21.47
CA VAL A 54 8.78 -2.78 20.48
C VAL A 54 8.58 -1.29 20.23
N ALA A 55 7.34 -0.82 20.11
CA ALA A 55 7.03 0.59 19.90
C ALA A 55 7.57 1.48 21.03
N VAL A 56 7.40 1.05 22.28
CA VAL A 56 7.91 1.78 23.47
C VAL A 56 9.43 1.66 23.59
N CYS A 57 9.99 0.47 23.40
CA CYS A 57 11.43 0.25 23.55
C CYS A 57 12.26 1.00 22.50
N LYS A 58 11.75 1.13 21.27
CA LYS A 58 12.45 1.81 20.17
C LYS A 58 12.03 3.25 19.94
N ASP A 59 11.04 3.75 20.68
CA ASP A 59 10.37 5.02 20.41
C ASP A 59 9.96 5.17 18.92
N SER A 60 9.49 4.06 18.32
CA SER A 60 9.32 3.96 16.87
C SER A 60 7.97 4.49 16.36
N GLY A 61 7.06 4.88 17.26
CA GLY A 61 5.71 5.35 16.92
C GLY A 61 4.83 4.31 16.22
N VAL A 62 5.24 3.03 16.17
CA VAL A 62 4.49 1.97 15.48
C VAL A 62 3.18 1.69 16.21
N THR A 63 2.08 1.75 15.47
CA THR A 63 0.72 1.50 15.98
C THR A 63 0.12 0.25 15.34
N LYS A 64 -0.84 -0.37 16.02
CA LYS A 64 -1.58 -1.51 15.48
C LYS A 64 -2.50 -1.05 14.35
N VAL A 65 -2.30 -1.58 13.14
CA VAL A 65 -3.18 -1.35 11.97
C VAL A 65 -4.26 -2.43 11.86
N LYS A 66 -3.92 -3.71 12.07
CA LYS A 66 -4.87 -4.84 11.96
C LYS A 66 -4.67 -5.88 13.06
N ASP A 67 -5.74 -6.55 13.48
CA ASP A 67 -5.72 -7.71 14.40
C ASP A 67 -5.44 -9.04 13.68
N ARG A 68 -4.45 -9.04 12.78
CA ARG A 68 -3.99 -10.20 11.99
C ARG A 68 -2.58 -9.91 11.43
N PRO A 69 -1.83 -10.92 10.92
CA PRO A 69 -0.55 -10.69 10.24
C PRO A 69 -0.65 -9.73 9.06
N CYS A 70 0.41 -8.97 8.80
CA CYS A 70 0.58 -8.25 7.54
C CYS A 70 0.70 -9.25 6.37
N GLY A 71 0.25 -8.85 5.18
CA GLY A 71 0.29 -9.70 3.97
C GLY A 71 -0.81 -10.75 3.82
N VAL A 72 -1.75 -10.89 4.77
CA VAL A 72 -2.97 -11.70 4.55
C VAL A 72 -3.96 -10.87 3.71
N GLY A 73 -4.61 -11.46 2.70
CA GLY A 73 -5.57 -10.80 1.81
C GLY A 73 -6.69 -10.04 2.54
N ASN A 74 -7.47 -9.23 1.82
CA ASN A 74 -8.61 -8.54 2.43
C ASN A 74 -9.65 -9.59 2.87
N VAL A 75 -10.28 -9.42 4.03
CA VAL A 75 -11.31 -10.33 4.55
C VAL A 75 -12.57 -9.52 4.80
N ILE A 76 -13.69 -9.95 4.22
CA ILE A 76 -15.00 -9.42 4.52
C ILE A 76 -15.76 -10.43 5.37
N MET A 77 -16.07 -10.02 6.60
CA MET A 77 -16.87 -10.80 7.53
C MET A 77 -18.33 -10.36 7.46
N VAL A 78 -19.23 -11.34 7.38
CA VAL A 78 -20.69 -11.15 7.36
C VAL A 78 -21.25 -11.75 8.64
N ASP A 79 -21.86 -10.90 9.47
CA ASP A 79 -22.45 -11.30 10.77
C ASP A 79 -23.79 -12.02 10.58
N SER A 80 -24.59 -11.58 9.59
CA SER A 80 -25.86 -12.20 9.23
C SER A 80 -26.18 -11.97 7.75
N TYR A 81 -26.96 -12.89 7.17
CA TYR A 81 -27.41 -12.83 5.79
C TYR A 81 -28.89 -13.17 5.71
N GLU A 82 -29.66 -12.26 5.14
CA GLU A 82 -31.11 -12.39 4.96
C GLU A 82 -31.49 -12.04 3.53
N TRP A 83 -32.55 -12.67 3.03
CA TRP A 83 -33.09 -12.35 1.72
C TRP A 83 -34.61 -12.55 1.69
N ALA A 84 -35.24 -11.86 0.75
CA ALA A 84 -36.66 -11.96 0.47
C ALA A 84 -36.89 -12.09 -1.03
N ILE A 85 -37.85 -12.93 -1.40
CA ILE A 85 -38.32 -13.10 -2.77
C ILE A 85 -39.73 -12.54 -2.89
N ASP A 86 -39.95 -11.77 -3.96
CA ASP A 86 -41.25 -11.36 -4.43
C ASP A 86 -41.47 -12.03 -5.80
N ALA A 87 -42.43 -12.95 -5.85
CA ALA A 87 -42.73 -13.74 -7.03
C ALA A 87 -44.20 -13.54 -7.43
N PRO A 88 -44.49 -13.28 -8.72
CA PRO A 88 -45.87 -13.21 -9.21
C PRO A 88 -46.60 -14.56 -9.07
N LYS A 89 -47.92 -14.56 -9.25
CA LYS A 89 -48.73 -15.81 -9.28
C LYS A 89 -48.09 -16.82 -10.25
N VAL A 90 -47.89 -18.06 -9.77
CA VAL A 90 -47.17 -19.13 -10.48
C VAL A 90 -47.83 -19.43 -11.82
N LYS A 91 -47.06 -19.40 -12.92
CA LYS A 91 -47.48 -19.93 -14.22
C LYS A 91 -46.90 -21.33 -14.38
N ILE A 92 -47.77 -22.30 -14.66
CA ILE A 92 -47.38 -23.70 -14.87
C ILE A 92 -46.49 -23.78 -16.13
N ASP A 93 -45.37 -24.49 -16.03
CA ASP A 93 -44.42 -24.74 -17.13
C ASP A 93 -43.78 -23.49 -17.77
N ALA A 94 -43.75 -22.35 -17.06
CA ALA A 94 -43.15 -21.11 -17.56
C ALA A 94 -42.23 -20.44 -16.52
N LYS A 95 -41.04 -19.98 -16.99
CA LYS A 95 -40.09 -19.20 -16.17
C LYS A 95 -40.74 -17.90 -15.70
N SER A 96 -40.95 -17.77 -14.38
CA SER A 96 -41.56 -16.60 -13.77
C SER A 96 -40.51 -15.52 -13.49
N ALA A 97 -40.85 -14.25 -13.75
CA ALA A 97 -39.99 -13.13 -13.37
C ALA A 97 -40.08 -12.93 -11.85
N ILE A 98 -39.01 -13.24 -11.15
CA ILE A 98 -38.90 -13.09 -9.70
C ILE A 98 -38.04 -11.88 -9.35
N ASN A 99 -38.35 -11.25 -8.22
CA ASN A 99 -37.60 -10.13 -7.70
C ASN A 99 -37.02 -10.48 -6.33
N ILE A 100 -35.70 -10.41 -6.20
CA ILE A 100 -34.99 -10.78 -4.97
C ILE A 100 -34.35 -9.55 -4.34
N ASN A 101 -34.42 -9.48 -3.02
CA ASN A 101 -33.70 -8.51 -2.21
C ASN A 101 -32.79 -9.26 -1.24
N VAL A 102 -31.50 -8.92 -1.21
CA VAL A 102 -30.53 -9.51 -0.28
C VAL A 102 -29.96 -8.44 0.64
N ILE A 103 -29.75 -8.81 1.91
CA ILE A 103 -29.22 -7.97 2.96
C ILE A 103 -28.15 -8.76 3.70
N ALA A 104 -26.89 -8.36 3.57
CA ALA A 104 -25.78 -8.92 4.34
C ALA A 104 -25.28 -7.90 5.37
N GLN A 105 -25.26 -8.27 6.65
CA GLN A 105 -24.74 -7.42 7.71
C GLN A 105 -23.21 -7.51 7.75
N ILE A 106 -22.51 -6.47 7.30
CA ILE A 106 -21.05 -6.45 7.27
C ILE A 106 -20.49 -6.15 8.65
N ALA A 107 -19.60 -7.01 9.15
CA ALA A 107 -19.02 -6.88 10.47
C ALA A 107 -18.12 -5.64 10.59
N ARG A 108 -17.99 -5.09 11.82
CA ARG A 108 -17.13 -3.91 12.07
C ARG A 108 -15.65 -4.20 11.84
N GLN A 109 -15.22 -5.44 12.10
CA GLN A 109 -13.85 -5.91 11.93
C GLN A 109 -13.46 -6.23 10.47
N SER A 110 -14.40 -6.15 9.52
CA SER A 110 -14.12 -6.38 8.09
C SER A 110 -13.12 -5.37 7.51
N ASP A 111 -12.39 -5.78 6.47
CA ASP A 111 -11.54 -4.87 5.71
C ASP A 111 -12.36 -3.86 4.87
N ALA A 112 -11.74 -2.73 4.56
CA ALA A 112 -12.33 -1.76 3.65
C ALA A 112 -11.88 -2.07 2.23
N ILE A 113 -12.79 -2.53 1.38
CA ILE A 113 -12.51 -2.85 -0.03
C ILE A 113 -13.28 -1.92 -0.97
N SER A 114 -12.69 -1.67 -2.14
CA SER A 114 -13.25 -0.83 -3.19
C SER A 114 -12.85 -1.39 -4.54
N GLY A 115 -13.83 -1.84 -5.32
CA GLY A 115 -13.58 -2.45 -6.61
C GLY A 115 -14.87 -2.66 -7.38
N LYS A 116 -14.74 -3.16 -8.60
CA LYS A 116 -15.86 -3.61 -9.45
C LYS A 116 -16.07 -5.11 -9.28
N ASN A 117 -17.31 -5.55 -9.51
CA ASN A 117 -17.73 -6.95 -9.47
C ASN A 117 -17.32 -7.67 -8.18
N LEU A 118 -17.58 -7.08 -7.01
CA LEU A 118 -17.18 -7.69 -5.73
C LEU A 118 -18.03 -8.93 -5.41
N TRP A 119 -19.33 -8.87 -5.71
CA TRP A 119 -20.31 -9.86 -5.23
C TRP A 119 -20.92 -10.68 -6.37
N ARG A 120 -21.21 -11.94 -6.09
CA ARG A 120 -22.17 -12.72 -6.86
C ARG A 120 -23.31 -13.24 -5.99
N VAL A 121 -24.50 -13.24 -6.55
CA VAL A 121 -25.68 -13.86 -5.94
C VAL A 121 -26.17 -14.97 -6.85
N GLY A 122 -26.26 -16.19 -6.33
CA GLY A 122 -26.78 -17.35 -7.03
C GLY A 122 -28.14 -17.79 -6.49
N ILE A 123 -28.94 -18.48 -7.31
CA ILE A 123 -30.26 -19.01 -6.94
C ILE A 123 -30.46 -20.44 -7.46
N PHE A 124 -31.13 -21.30 -6.70
CA PHE A 124 -31.45 -22.68 -7.09
C PHE A 124 -32.57 -23.28 -6.25
N GLY A 125 -33.20 -24.34 -6.76
CA GLY A 125 -34.04 -25.24 -5.98
C GLY A 125 -33.22 -26.35 -5.31
N SER A 126 -33.58 -26.72 -4.09
CA SER A 126 -32.96 -27.83 -3.35
C SER A 126 -34.01 -28.70 -2.66
N ARG A 127 -33.64 -29.96 -2.43
CA ARG A 127 -34.39 -30.92 -1.61
C ARG A 127 -34.11 -30.72 -0.12
N TYR A 128 -33.00 -30.07 0.23
CA TYR A 128 -32.53 -29.91 1.60
C TYR A 128 -32.58 -28.46 2.05
N VAL A 129 -32.88 -28.26 3.34
CA VAL A 129 -33.09 -26.94 3.96
C VAL A 129 -31.80 -26.08 4.00
N ASP A 130 -30.65 -26.72 3.95
CA ASP A 130 -29.32 -26.09 3.92
C ASP A 130 -28.79 -25.88 2.49
N GLY A 131 -29.53 -26.37 1.48
CA GLY A 131 -29.10 -26.31 0.09
C GLY A 131 -27.97 -27.29 -0.27
N TYR A 132 -27.68 -28.27 0.59
CA TYR A 132 -26.69 -29.32 0.33
C TYR A 132 -27.16 -30.27 -0.79
N GLY A 133 -26.24 -30.85 -1.55
CA GLY A 133 -26.55 -31.78 -2.65
C GLY A 133 -26.91 -31.09 -3.98
N ASP A 134 -27.73 -31.76 -4.80
CA ASP A 134 -28.06 -31.32 -6.17
C ASP A 134 -28.77 -29.95 -6.17
N ARG A 135 -28.24 -29.03 -6.97
CA ARG A 135 -28.81 -27.68 -7.16
C ARG A 135 -29.59 -27.63 -8.46
N VAL A 136 -30.92 -27.65 -8.39
CA VAL A 136 -31.78 -27.66 -9.60
C VAL A 136 -32.05 -26.24 -10.08
N GLY A 137 -31.93 -26.03 -11.39
CA GLY A 137 -32.13 -24.72 -12.01
C GLY A 137 -31.09 -23.66 -11.59
N PHE A 138 -29.91 -24.10 -11.12
CA PHE A 138 -28.91 -23.20 -10.55
C PHE A 138 -28.48 -22.09 -11.50
N LYS A 139 -28.63 -20.85 -11.05
CA LYS A 139 -28.05 -19.66 -11.66
C LYS A 139 -26.97 -19.12 -10.74
N SER A 140 -25.73 -19.10 -11.21
CA SER A 140 -24.53 -18.75 -10.44
C SER A 140 -24.40 -17.25 -10.12
N GLN A 141 -25.01 -16.40 -10.95
CA GLN A 141 -24.99 -14.95 -10.84
C GLN A 141 -26.28 -14.35 -11.40
N ILE A 142 -26.99 -13.56 -10.57
CA ILE A 142 -28.18 -12.81 -10.96
C ILE A 142 -28.04 -11.30 -10.75
N LEU A 143 -26.88 -10.82 -10.27
CA LEU A 143 -26.61 -9.39 -10.11
C LEU A 143 -26.17 -8.76 -11.43
N THR A 144 -26.63 -7.53 -11.68
CA THR A 144 -26.01 -6.64 -12.68
C THR A 144 -24.63 -6.15 -12.22
N THR A 145 -23.75 -5.72 -13.13
CA THR A 145 -22.43 -5.14 -12.80
C THR A 145 -22.52 -4.00 -11.77
N LYS A 146 -23.56 -3.16 -11.86
CA LYS A 146 -23.80 -2.05 -10.92
C LYS A 146 -24.16 -2.55 -9.52
N GLN A 147 -24.96 -3.61 -9.43
CA GLN A 147 -25.30 -4.26 -8.16
C GLN A 147 -24.12 -5.04 -7.58
N ALA A 148 -23.39 -5.79 -8.42
CA ALA A 148 -22.22 -6.57 -8.04
C ALA A 148 -21.04 -5.70 -7.58
N SER A 149 -20.93 -4.46 -8.07
CA SER A 149 -19.90 -3.49 -7.67
C SER A 149 -20.26 -2.68 -6.42
N LYS A 150 -21.33 -3.05 -5.69
CA LYS A 150 -21.78 -2.27 -4.54
C LYS A 150 -20.77 -2.37 -3.39
N ARG A 151 -20.23 -1.22 -2.98
CA ARG A 151 -19.17 -1.14 -1.96
C ARG A 151 -19.70 -1.54 -0.56
N PRO A 152 -19.04 -2.46 0.17
CA PRO A 152 -19.36 -2.72 1.56
C PRO A 152 -18.94 -1.55 2.46
N LYS A 153 -19.69 -1.32 3.53
CA LYS A 153 -19.35 -0.34 4.58
C LYS A 153 -19.28 -1.07 5.91
N LYS A 154 -18.16 -0.90 6.64
CA LYS A 154 -17.94 -1.57 7.93
C LYS A 154 -19.08 -1.28 8.91
N GLY A 155 -19.61 -2.32 9.55
CA GLY A 155 -20.70 -2.21 10.52
C GLY A 155 -22.05 -1.76 9.96
N LYS A 156 -22.21 -1.71 8.63
CA LYS A 156 -23.46 -1.31 7.97
C LYS A 156 -23.95 -2.42 7.04
N PRO A 157 -25.28 -2.57 6.86
CA PRO A 157 -25.83 -3.60 5.99
C PRO A 157 -25.55 -3.30 4.51
N LEU A 158 -25.01 -4.29 3.79
CA LEU A 158 -24.94 -4.33 2.34
C LEU A 158 -26.31 -4.75 1.80
N LYS A 159 -27.08 -3.77 1.32
CA LYS A 159 -28.42 -3.98 0.75
C LYS A 159 -28.36 -4.01 -0.77
N ILE A 160 -28.64 -5.14 -1.40
CA ILE A 160 -28.79 -5.24 -2.86
C ILE A 160 -30.25 -5.56 -3.13
N LYS A 161 -30.94 -4.61 -3.77
CA LYS A 161 -32.39 -4.64 -3.98
C LYS A 161 -32.73 -4.73 -5.46
N ASN A 162 -33.97 -5.13 -5.72
CA ASN A 162 -34.58 -5.20 -7.05
C ASN A 162 -33.77 -6.10 -7.99
N ILE A 163 -33.36 -7.27 -7.52
CA ILE A 163 -32.63 -8.24 -8.31
C ILE A 163 -33.65 -9.04 -9.12
N ARG A 164 -33.88 -8.61 -10.36
CA ARG A 164 -34.81 -9.27 -11.28
C ARG A 164 -34.13 -10.46 -11.93
N SER A 165 -34.77 -11.62 -11.88
CA SER A 165 -34.32 -12.82 -12.58
C SER A 165 -35.51 -13.62 -13.06
N ARG A 166 -35.39 -14.37 -14.17
CA ARG A 166 -36.41 -15.33 -14.60
C ARG A 166 -36.06 -16.71 -14.03
N PHE A 167 -36.94 -17.32 -13.25
CA PHE A 167 -36.71 -18.62 -12.64
C PHE A 167 -38.00 -19.44 -12.68
N ASP A 168 -37.90 -20.74 -12.99
CA ASP A 168 -39.06 -21.62 -12.95
C ASP A 168 -39.32 -22.06 -11.51
N ILE A 169 -40.25 -21.38 -10.86
CA ILE A 169 -40.68 -21.68 -9.49
C ILE A 169 -41.80 -22.74 -9.45
N SER A 170 -42.33 -23.18 -10.60
CA SER A 170 -43.45 -24.14 -10.65
C SER A 170 -43.04 -25.53 -10.12
N GLN A 171 -41.75 -25.85 -10.22
CA GLN A 171 -41.18 -27.11 -9.73
C GLN A 171 -40.75 -27.05 -8.25
N ILE A 172 -40.83 -25.88 -7.60
CA ILE A 172 -40.41 -25.69 -6.20
C ILE A 172 -41.64 -25.63 -5.30
N GLY A 173 -41.63 -26.40 -4.22
CA GLY A 173 -42.72 -26.48 -3.22
C GLY A 173 -43.79 -27.54 -3.53
N CYS A 174 -43.98 -27.92 -4.81
CA CYS A 174 -45.02 -28.88 -5.22
C CYS A 174 -44.51 -30.33 -5.47
N GLY A 175 -43.24 -30.62 -5.15
CA GLY A 175 -42.58 -31.91 -5.43
C GLY A 175 -41.35 -32.19 -4.55
N GLU A 176 -40.31 -32.81 -5.10
CA GLU A 176 -39.07 -33.15 -4.36
C GLU A 176 -38.21 -31.92 -3.98
N LEU A 177 -38.32 -30.84 -4.76
CA LEU A 177 -37.60 -29.59 -4.52
C LEU A 177 -38.44 -28.70 -3.61
N ARG A 178 -38.24 -28.81 -2.30
CA ARG A 178 -39.03 -28.08 -1.30
C ARG A 178 -38.50 -26.68 -1.01
N TYR A 179 -37.21 -26.44 -1.24
CA TYR A 179 -36.54 -25.23 -0.80
C TYR A 179 -36.03 -24.41 -1.99
N PHE A 180 -36.23 -23.10 -1.94
CA PHE A 180 -35.56 -22.13 -2.80
C PHE A 180 -34.38 -21.52 -2.04
N CYS A 181 -33.19 -21.64 -2.63
CA CYS A 181 -31.94 -21.26 -2.01
C CYS A 181 -31.33 -20.04 -2.71
N VAL A 182 -30.74 -19.15 -1.91
CA VAL A 182 -29.97 -18.00 -2.38
C VAL A 182 -28.56 -18.05 -1.81
N GLU A 183 -27.56 -17.98 -2.68
CA GLU A 183 -26.13 -18.00 -2.37
C GLU A 183 -25.54 -16.59 -2.51
N LEU A 184 -24.82 -16.08 -1.51
CA LEU A 184 -23.96 -14.91 -1.61
C LEU A 184 -22.50 -15.35 -1.57
N ALA A 185 -21.70 -14.96 -2.57
CA ALA A 185 -20.29 -15.31 -2.64
C ALA A 185 -19.43 -14.16 -3.17
N LYS A 186 -18.11 -14.26 -2.98
CA LYS A 186 -17.17 -13.44 -3.76
C LYS A 186 -17.36 -13.77 -5.24
N ASN A 187 -17.43 -12.73 -6.06
CA ASN A 187 -17.41 -12.94 -7.50
C ASN A 187 -15.98 -13.31 -7.95
N PRO A 188 -15.79 -14.39 -8.73
CA PRO A 188 -14.49 -14.70 -9.33
C PRO A 188 -13.91 -13.55 -10.15
N ASP A 189 -14.76 -12.72 -10.79
CA ASP A 189 -14.37 -11.57 -11.60
C ASP A 189 -14.11 -10.29 -10.78
N SER A 190 -13.94 -10.41 -9.46
CA SER A 190 -13.68 -9.27 -8.58
C SER A 190 -12.31 -8.67 -8.88
N THR A 191 -12.29 -7.38 -9.19
CA THR A 191 -11.06 -6.58 -9.36
C THR A 191 -10.19 -6.49 -8.10
N VAL A 192 -10.73 -6.90 -6.94
CA VAL A 192 -10.02 -6.93 -5.66
C VAL A 192 -10.09 -8.35 -5.14
N ASP A 193 -8.94 -8.91 -4.76
CA ASP A 193 -8.91 -10.19 -4.10
C ASP A 193 -9.26 -10.04 -2.60
N PHE A 194 -10.24 -10.82 -2.15
CA PHE A 194 -10.68 -10.84 -0.77
C PHE A 194 -11.32 -12.19 -0.43
N GLU A 195 -11.36 -12.51 0.85
CA GLU A 195 -12.02 -13.71 1.37
C GLU A 195 -13.36 -13.32 1.98
N LEU A 196 -14.43 -14.08 1.68
CA LEU A 196 -15.74 -13.90 2.31
C LEU A 196 -15.88 -14.90 3.46
N ARG A 197 -16.18 -14.40 4.66
CA ARG A 197 -16.38 -15.24 5.85
C ARG A 197 -17.73 -14.95 6.52
N ALA A 198 -18.46 -16.00 6.88
CA ALA A 198 -19.67 -15.90 7.70
C ALA A 198 -19.70 -17.04 8.73
N GLY A 199 -19.30 -16.74 9.97
CA GLY A 199 -19.11 -17.77 10.99
C GLY A 199 -18.04 -18.79 10.58
N ILE A 200 -18.43 -20.06 10.46
CA ILE A 200 -17.57 -21.17 9.99
C ILE A 200 -17.59 -21.37 8.46
N MET A 201 -18.48 -20.68 7.74
CA MET A 201 -18.58 -20.77 6.29
C MET A 201 -17.54 -19.87 5.63
N LEU A 202 -16.83 -20.43 4.65
CA LEU A 202 -15.81 -19.77 3.85
C LEU A 202 -16.30 -19.69 2.40
N ASP A 203 -15.96 -18.60 1.71
CA ASP A 203 -16.13 -18.34 0.28
C ASP A 203 -17.57 -18.17 -0.24
N SER A 204 -18.57 -18.76 0.42
CA SER A 204 -19.99 -18.57 0.07
C SER A 204 -20.92 -18.74 1.27
N ILE A 205 -22.08 -18.10 1.21
CA ILE A 205 -23.14 -18.13 2.23
C ILE A 205 -24.42 -18.57 1.54
N VAL A 206 -24.94 -19.75 1.88
CA VAL A 206 -26.18 -20.30 1.33
C VAL A 206 -27.25 -20.30 2.39
N THR A 207 -28.44 -19.80 2.05
CA THR A 207 -29.62 -19.88 2.92
C THR A 207 -30.84 -20.21 2.06
N CYS A 208 -31.71 -21.07 2.55
CA CYS A 208 -32.88 -21.52 1.82
C CYS A 208 -34.17 -21.24 2.59
N GLN A 209 -35.26 -21.00 1.85
CA GLN A 209 -36.60 -20.84 2.38
C GLN A 209 -37.53 -21.84 1.68
N GLU A 210 -38.45 -22.43 2.43
CA GLU A 210 -39.52 -23.24 1.86
C GLU A 210 -40.53 -22.33 1.16
N LEU A 211 -40.92 -22.69 -0.07
CA LEU A 211 -41.96 -21.98 -0.81
C LEU A 211 -43.25 -22.80 -0.78
N GLU A 212 -44.37 -22.15 -0.42
CA GLU A 212 -45.68 -22.80 -0.43
C GLU A 212 -46.11 -23.17 -1.85
N CYS A 213 -46.56 -24.40 -2.05
CA CYS A 213 -47.12 -24.85 -3.31
C CYS A 213 -48.41 -24.08 -3.64
N ARG A 214 -48.32 -23.07 -4.52
CA ARG A 214 -49.49 -22.42 -5.11
C ARG A 214 -49.86 -23.11 -6.41
N ARG A 215 -50.72 -24.12 -6.35
CA ARG A 215 -51.49 -24.54 -7.54
C ARG A 215 -52.55 -23.46 -7.82
N PRO A 216 -52.75 -23.02 -9.08
CA PRO A 216 -53.86 -22.12 -9.39
C PRO A 216 -55.20 -22.82 -9.11
N SER A 217 -56.14 -22.11 -8.47
CA SER A 217 -57.55 -22.52 -8.42
C SER A 217 -58.17 -22.41 -9.81
N PRO A 218 -59.16 -23.25 -10.18
CA PRO A 218 -59.71 -23.30 -11.55
C PRO A 218 -60.57 -22.07 -11.94
N GLU A 219 -60.71 -21.09 -11.06
CA GLU A 219 -61.59 -19.94 -11.26
C GLU A 219 -60.75 -18.66 -11.34
N GLU A 220 -60.93 -17.96 -12.47
CA GLU A 220 -60.44 -16.63 -12.88
C GLU A 220 -59.35 -16.61 -13.98
N GLU A 221 -59.77 -16.81 -15.23
CA GLU A 221 -59.17 -16.12 -16.38
C GLU A 221 -60.17 -16.03 -17.56
N GLU A 222 -60.99 -14.98 -17.61
CA GLU A 222 -61.61 -14.58 -18.88
C GLU A 222 -60.54 -13.86 -19.72
N LEU A 223 -59.99 -14.58 -20.71
CA LEU A 223 -59.01 -14.05 -21.65
C LEU A 223 -59.61 -12.92 -22.51
N PRO A 224 -58.87 -11.83 -22.79
CA PRO A 224 -59.29 -10.78 -23.71
C PRO A 224 -59.73 -11.34 -25.07
N PRO A 225 -60.73 -10.77 -25.76
CA PRO A 225 -61.23 -11.28 -27.05
C PRO A 225 -60.16 -11.32 -28.16
N THR A 226 -59.11 -10.52 -28.06
CA THR A 226 -57.89 -10.60 -28.91
C THR A 226 -57.14 -11.91 -28.78
N CYS A 227 -57.27 -12.62 -27.66
CA CYS A 227 -56.66 -13.92 -27.40
C CYS A 227 -57.39 -15.07 -28.11
N LEU A 228 -58.65 -14.86 -28.48
CA LEU A 228 -59.48 -15.82 -29.22
C LEU A 228 -59.23 -15.76 -30.74
N GLN A 229 -58.54 -14.72 -31.22
CA GLN A 229 -58.23 -14.56 -32.64
C GLN A 229 -56.99 -15.40 -33.02
N ALA A 230 -57.10 -16.16 -34.10
CA ALA A 230 -55.98 -16.93 -34.64
C ALA A 230 -55.00 -16.01 -35.38
N CYS A 231 -53.71 -16.22 -35.19
CA CYS A 231 -52.71 -15.49 -35.95
C CYS A 231 -52.72 -15.93 -37.44
N PRO A 232 -52.43 -15.01 -38.38
CA PRO A 232 -52.24 -15.36 -39.78
C PRO A 232 -51.10 -16.36 -39.95
N SER A 233 -51.10 -17.15 -41.02
CA SER A 233 -50.04 -18.13 -41.26
C SER A 233 -48.64 -17.48 -41.28
N PRO A 234 -47.57 -18.21 -40.85
CA PRO A 234 -46.22 -17.64 -40.67
C PRO A 234 -45.67 -16.90 -41.90
N GLN A 235 -46.09 -17.33 -43.09
CA GLN A 235 -45.70 -16.76 -44.39
C GLN A 235 -46.26 -15.35 -44.64
N ARG A 236 -47.35 -14.96 -43.95
CA ARG A 236 -47.96 -13.62 -44.02
C ARG A 236 -47.67 -12.75 -42.80
N ALA A 237 -47.19 -13.34 -41.71
CA ALA A 237 -46.97 -12.68 -40.42
C ALA A 237 -45.50 -12.30 -40.13
N GLY A 238 -44.64 -12.34 -41.15
CA GLY A 238 -43.23 -11.92 -41.04
C GLY A 238 -42.23 -13.00 -40.63
N GLY A 239 -42.66 -14.27 -40.53
CA GLY A 239 -41.81 -15.40 -40.13
C GLY A 239 -41.48 -15.45 -38.63
N PRO A 240 -40.73 -16.47 -38.16
CA PRO A 240 -40.44 -16.67 -36.75
C PRO A 240 -39.58 -15.54 -36.18
N VAL A 241 -39.74 -15.28 -34.88
CA VAL A 241 -38.98 -14.26 -34.14
C VAL A 241 -38.47 -14.82 -32.81
N CYS A 242 -37.30 -14.34 -32.40
CA CYS A 242 -36.74 -14.64 -31.09
C CYS A 242 -37.23 -13.58 -30.11
N GLY A 243 -37.89 -14.03 -29.04
CA GLY A 243 -38.28 -13.14 -27.95
C GLY A 243 -37.10 -12.80 -27.04
N SER A 244 -37.18 -11.63 -26.41
CA SER A 244 -36.28 -11.17 -25.33
C SER A 244 -36.31 -12.05 -24.07
N ASP A 245 -37.21 -13.04 -24.03
CA ASP A 245 -37.25 -14.11 -23.04
C ASP A 245 -36.47 -15.37 -23.46
N GLY A 246 -35.87 -15.36 -24.66
CA GLY A 246 -35.10 -16.46 -25.24
C GLY A 246 -35.97 -17.56 -25.85
N GLN A 247 -37.24 -17.30 -26.14
CA GLN A 247 -38.16 -18.26 -26.74
C GLN A 247 -38.43 -17.99 -28.23
N ASN A 248 -38.65 -19.07 -28.98
CA ASN A 248 -39.06 -19.00 -30.39
C ASN A 248 -40.56 -18.74 -30.48
N TYR A 249 -40.95 -17.77 -31.30
CA TYR A 249 -42.33 -17.51 -31.65
C TYR A 249 -42.50 -17.67 -33.15
N GLU A 250 -43.58 -18.34 -33.59
CA GLU A 250 -43.82 -18.60 -35.02
C GLU A 250 -44.00 -17.31 -35.84
N SER A 251 -44.42 -16.23 -35.18
CA SER A 251 -44.50 -14.89 -35.76
C SER A 251 -44.53 -13.81 -34.67
N LEU A 252 -44.36 -12.55 -35.09
CA LEU A 252 -44.59 -11.40 -34.21
C LEU A 252 -46.02 -11.38 -33.63
N CYS A 253 -47.01 -11.89 -34.36
CA CYS A 253 -48.38 -12.01 -33.86
C CYS A 253 -48.44 -12.93 -32.64
N GLU A 254 -47.78 -14.10 -32.70
CA GLU A 254 -47.76 -15.06 -31.58
C GLU A 254 -46.98 -14.52 -30.38
N LEU A 255 -45.87 -13.81 -30.60
CA LEU A 255 -45.13 -13.13 -29.53
C LEU A 255 -45.99 -12.07 -28.84
N THR A 256 -46.67 -11.23 -29.62
CA THR A 256 -47.53 -10.15 -29.09
C THR A 256 -48.73 -10.73 -28.37
N LYS A 257 -49.32 -11.82 -28.90
CA LYS A 257 -50.41 -12.55 -28.26
C LYS A 257 -49.95 -13.15 -26.93
N GLN A 258 -48.76 -13.74 -26.87
CA GLN A 258 -48.19 -14.22 -25.61
C GLN A 258 -48.04 -13.08 -24.60
N ALA A 259 -47.46 -11.96 -25.02
CA ALA A 259 -47.25 -10.80 -24.17
C ALA A 259 -48.58 -10.23 -23.61
N LEU A 260 -49.61 -10.14 -24.46
CA LEU A 260 -50.88 -9.49 -24.15
C LEU A 260 -51.86 -10.41 -23.41
N CYS A 261 -51.93 -11.69 -23.78
CA CYS A 261 -52.89 -12.66 -23.23
C CYS A 261 -52.42 -13.30 -21.93
N HIS A 262 -51.11 -13.42 -21.76
CA HIS A 262 -50.54 -13.94 -20.53
C HIS A 262 -49.92 -12.84 -19.67
N GLY A 263 -49.96 -11.56 -20.07
CA GLY A 263 -49.38 -10.46 -19.29
C GLY A 263 -47.88 -10.65 -19.02
N VAL A 264 -47.12 -11.07 -20.03
CA VAL A 264 -45.66 -11.19 -19.95
C VAL A 264 -44.99 -10.07 -20.75
N GLU A 265 -43.98 -9.41 -20.17
CA GLU A 265 -43.13 -8.47 -20.92
C GLU A 265 -42.14 -9.26 -21.78
N VAL A 266 -42.48 -9.40 -23.07
CA VAL A 266 -41.65 -10.02 -24.11
C VAL A 266 -41.71 -9.13 -25.36
N GLU A 267 -40.55 -8.61 -25.75
CA GLU A 267 -40.32 -7.89 -27.01
C GLU A 267 -39.49 -8.75 -27.98
N ILE A 268 -39.45 -8.38 -29.27
CA ILE A 268 -38.56 -9.01 -30.25
C ILE A 268 -37.11 -8.68 -29.89
N ASP A 269 -36.25 -9.70 -29.75
CA ASP A 269 -34.80 -9.52 -29.67
C ASP A 269 -34.21 -9.40 -31.09
N TYR A 270 -34.45 -10.39 -31.95
CA TYR A 270 -34.09 -10.37 -33.37
C TYR A 270 -35.02 -11.25 -34.23
N PRO A 271 -35.12 -10.97 -35.54
CA PRO A 271 -35.90 -11.80 -36.47
C PRO A 271 -35.24 -13.17 -36.69
N GLY A 272 -36.06 -14.22 -36.81
CA GLY A 272 -35.65 -15.62 -36.88
C GLY A 272 -35.78 -16.35 -35.55
N GLU A 273 -35.49 -17.65 -35.54
CA GLU A 273 -35.45 -18.45 -34.31
C GLU A 273 -34.28 -18.03 -33.41
N CYS A 274 -34.47 -18.13 -32.09
CA CYS A 274 -33.45 -17.93 -31.09
C CYS A 274 -32.27 -18.87 -31.33
N LEU A 275 -31.08 -18.28 -31.33
CA LEU A 275 -29.83 -19.00 -31.41
C LEU A 275 -29.55 -19.70 -30.07
N PRO A 276 -29.03 -20.94 -30.08
CA PRO A 276 -28.52 -21.58 -28.88
C PRO A 276 -27.39 -20.73 -28.27
N GLU A 277 -27.41 -20.56 -26.95
CA GLU A 277 -26.38 -19.82 -26.23
C GLU A 277 -25.49 -20.78 -25.43
N ALA A 278 -24.18 -20.57 -25.46
CA ALA A 278 -23.23 -21.11 -24.48
C ALA A 278 -22.82 -19.99 -23.52
N ILE A 279 -23.31 -20.08 -22.29
CA ILE A 279 -22.94 -19.18 -21.21
C ILE A 279 -21.87 -19.87 -20.36
N VAL A 280 -20.69 -19.25 -20.29
CA VAL A 280 -19.57 -19.78 -19.49
C VAL A 280 -19.27 -18.88 -18.29
N SER A 281 -19.02 -19.48 -17.13
CA SER A 281 -18.61 -18.75 -15.92
C SER A 281 -17.11 -18.55 -15.81
N GLY A 282 -16.31 -19.37 -16.49
CA GLY A 282 -14.86 -19.27 -16.45
C GLY A 282 -14.16 -20.29 -17.33
N MET A 283 -12.84 -20.13 -17.45
CA MET A 283 -11.96 -20.99 -18.23
C MET A 283 -10.72 -21.34 -17.41
N TYR A 284 -10.47 -22.63 -17.22
CA TYR A 284 -9.25 -23.16 -16.62
C TYR A 284 -8.48 -23.97 -17.65
N TRP A 285 -7.17 -23.85 -17.67
CA TRP A 285 -6.34 -24.65 -18.56
C TRP A 285 -4.95 -24.88 -17.98
N THR A 286 -4.34 -25.96 -18.41
CA THR A 286 -2.94 -26.27 -18.12
C THR A 286 -2.20 -26.58 -19.41
N ALA A 287 -0.92 -26.25 -19.45
CA ALA A 287 -0.03 -26.70 -20.50
C ALA A 287 1.26 -27.21 -19.86
N ASN A 288 1.85 -28.24 -20.46
CA ASN A 288 3.18 -28.73 -20.12
C ASN A 288 4.31 -27.84 -20.68
N ALA A 289 4.11 -26.53 -20.67
CA ALA A 289 5.03 -25.58 -21.28
C ALA A 289 6.29 -25.40 -20.42
N ARG A 290 7.44 -25.74 -20.99
CA ARG A 290 8.78 -25.38 -20.48
C ARG A 290 9.53 -24.68 -21.60
N THR A 291 10.00 -23.46 -21.36
CA THR A 291 10.64 -22.63 -22.38
C THR A 291 12.16 -22.75 -22.23
N ASN A 292 12.86 -23.21 -23.27
CA ASN A 292 14.32 -23.28 -23.32
C ASN A 292 14.84 -22.26 -24.35
N VAL A 293 15.68 -21.33 -23.92
CA VAL A 293 16.23 -20.25 -24.76
C VAL A 293 17.20 -20.78 -25.83
N ASP A 294 17.84 -21.94 -25.61
CA ASP A 294 18.86 -22.50 -26.52
C ASP A 294 18.29 -23.28 -27.70
N ASN A 295 16.99 -23.60 -27.68
CA ASN A 295 16.37 -24.40 -28.72
C ASN A 295 15.09 -23.71 -29.23
N PRO A 296 15.16 -22.90 -30.31
CA PRO A 296 14.00 -22.29 -30.96
C PRO A 296 13.16 -23.33 -31.72
N ARG A 297 13.00 -24.54 -31.18
CA ARG A 297 12.11 -25.56 -31.74
C ARG A 297 10.69 -25.28 -31.27
N LEU A 298 9.75 -25.45 -32.19
CA LEU A 298 8.34 -25.64 -31.88
C LEU A 298 8.24 -26.72 -30.80
N SER A 299 7.86 -26.30 -29.59
CA SER A 299 7.57 -27.21 -28.50
C SER A 299 6.15 -27.71 -28.70
N LEU A 300 5.97 -29.02 -28.70
CA LEU A 300 4.63 -29.60 -28.74
C LEU A 300 4.00 -29.43 -27.35
N LEU A 301 3.11 -28.44 -27.21
CA LEU A 301 2.40 -28.16 -25.97
C LEU A 301 1.16 -29.05 -25.89
N SER A 302 1.09 -29.91 -24.88
CA SER A 302 -0.13 -30.61 -24.50
C SER A 302 -0.95 -29.70 -23.61
N ILE A 303 -2.14 -29.33 -24.07
CA ILE A 303 -3.05 -28.40 -23.41
C ILE A 303 -4.27 -29.18 -22.93
N GLN A 304 -4.54 -29.11 -21.63
CA GLN A 304 -5.80 -29.54 -21.03
C GLN A 304 -6.63 -28.32 -20.72
N PHE A 305 -7.80 -28.24 -21.31
CA PHE A 305 -8.67 -27.08 -21.31
C PHE A 305 -10.03 -27.46 -20.72
N LEU A 306 -10.54 -26.61 -19.83
CA LEU A 306 -11.83 -26.79 -19.17
C LEU A 306 -12.60 -25.46 -19.19
N LEU A 307 -13.77 -25.47 -19.82
CA LEU A 307 -14.77 -24.41 -19.71
C LEU A 307 -15.87 -24.82 -18.74
N PHE A 308 -16.12 -23.94 -17.77
CA PHE A 308 -17.25 -24.07 -16.86
C PHE A 308 -18.51 -23.57 -17.57
N ASN A 309 -19.27 -24.54 -18.08
CA ASN A 309 -20.52 -24.30 -18.78
C ASN A 309 -21.66 -24.15 -17.77
N ASP A 310 -22.22 -22.96 -17.66
CA ASP A 310 -23.36 -22.65 -16.77
C ASP A 310 -24.70 -22.92 -17.45
N ASN A 311 -24.70 -23.41 -18.69
CA ASN A 311 -25.90 -23.53 -19.49
C ASN A 311 -26.69 -24.79 -19.12
N THR A 312 -27.92 -24.64 -18.61
CA THR A 312 -28.73 -25.76 -18.10
C THR A 312 -29.66 -26.41 -19.14
N GLY A 313 -29.24 -26.61 -20.39
CA GLY A 313 -30.02 -27.52 -21.27
C GLY A 313 -30.01 -27.36 -22.78
N VAL A 314 -28.99 -26.76 -23.41
CA VAL A 314 -28.89 -26.77 -24.88
C VAL A 314 -27.54 -27.31 -25.33
N ASN A 315 -27.58 -28.36 -26.14
CA ASN A 315 -26.40 -28.89 -26.81
C ASN A 315 -26.07 -28.01 -28.02
N ILE A 316 -24.80 -27.73 -28.22
CA ILE A 316 -24.31 -27.05 -29.42
C ILE A 316 -23.58 -28.10 -30.25
N GLU A 317 -24.26 -28.53 -31.30
CA GLU A 317 -23.81 -29.55 -32.24
C GLU A 317 -23.55 -28.91 -33.60
N GLY A 318 -22.53 -29.39 -34.31
CA GLY A 318 -22.14 -28.90 -35.61
C GLY A 318 -20.68 -29.16 -35.89
N THR A 319 -20.20 -28.56 -36.98
CA THR A 319 -18.81 -28.64 -37.41
C THR A 319 -18.13 -27.30 -37.23
N ASN A 320 -16.82 -27.36 -36.92
CA ASN A 320 -15.95 -26.19 -36.78
C ASN A 320 -16.57 -25.14 -35.84
N LEU A 321 -17.06 -25.56 -34.67
CA LEU A 321 -17.76 -24.72 -33.70
C LEU A 321 -16.81 -23.73 -33.01
N TRP A 322 -15.62 -24.20 -32.64
CA TRP A 322 -14.71 -23.48 -31.74
C TRP A 322 -13.48 -22.95 -32.46
N GLN A 323 -13.13 -21.70 -32.18
CA GLN A 323 -11.83 -21.14 -32.51
C GLN A 323 -11.08 -20.87 -31.21
N VAL A 324 -9.96 -21.57 -31.02
CA VAL A 324 -9.07 -21.36 -29.88
C VAL A 324 -7.77 -20.77 -30.39
N SER A 325 -7.35 -19.65 -29.79
CA SER A 325 -6.10 -18.99 -30.11
C SER A 325 -5.13 -19.06 -28.94
N LEU A 326 -3.84 -19.24 -29.22
CA LEU A 326 -2.76 -19.28 -28.24
C LEU A 326 -1.75 -18.18 -28.55
N PHE A 327 -1.42 -17.35 -27.56
CA PHE A 327 -0.48 -16.24 -27.73
C PHE A 327 0.22 -15.90 -26.41
N GLY A 328 1.35 -15.19 -26.52
CA GLY A 328 2.04 -14.59 -25.38
C GLY A 328 1.58 -13.17 -25.09
N SER A 329 1.53 -12.80 -23.82
CA SER A 329 1.22 -11.45 -23.35
C SER A 329 2.22 -10.94 -22.31
N GLU A 330 2.29 -9.62 -22.21
CA GLU A 330 3.09 -8.87 -21.24
C GLU A 330 2.31 -8.64 -19.92
N ASN A 331 0.99 -8.83 -19.92
CA ASN A 331 0.13 -8.73 -18.75
C ASN A 331 -0.75 -9.98 -18.58
N ASP A 332 -1.31 -10.12 -17.39
CA ASP A 332 -2.17 -11.24 -17.00
C ASP A 332 -3.60 -11.18 -17.58
N GLN A 333 -3.96 -10.10 -18.26
CA GLN A 333 -5.26 -9.93 -18.91
C GLN A 333 -5.25 -10.31 -20.39
N GLY A 334 -4.06 -10.45 -21.00
CA GLY A 334 -3.93 -10.73 -22.44
C GLY A 334 -4.18 -9.52 -23.33
N GLU A 335 -4.16 -8.31 -22.76
CA GLU A 335 -4.37 -7.05 -23.49
C GLU A 335 -3.11 -6.61 -24.22
N GLY A 336 -3.27 -5.85 -25.31
CA GLY A 336 -2.17 -5.29 -26.08
C GLY A 336 -1.65 -6.19 -27.20
N VAL A 337 -0.34 -6.14 -27.45
CA VAL A 337 0.30 -6.86 -28.56
C VAL A 337 0.35 -8.36 -28.25
N ARG A 338 -0.18 -9.18 -29.17
CA ARG A 338 -0.15 -10.65 -29.07
C ARG A 338 1.16 -11.17 -29.67
N HIS A 339 2.00 -11.77 -28.83
CA HIS A 339 3.29 -12.34 -29.25
C HIS A 339 3.12 -13.80 -29.67
N ALA A 340 3.79 -14.23 -30.74
CA ALA A 340 3.70 -15.59 -31.31
C ALA A 340 2.24 -16.11 -31.40
N ASN A 341 1.34 -15.29 -31.92
CA ASN A 341 -0.10 -15.58 -32.00
C ASN A 341 -0.40 -16.72 -32.99
N LEU A 342 -1.08 -17.76 -32.50
CA LEU A 342 -1.70 -18.80 -33.31
C LEU A 342 -3.22 -18.69 -33.16
N GLU A 343 -3.94 -18.39 -34.24
CA GLU A 343 -5.37 -18.05 -34.16
C GLU A 343 -6.31 -19.26 -34.10
N GLN A 344 -5.90 -20.41 -34.61
CA GLN A 344 -6.64 -21.67 -34.49
C GLN A 344 -5.66 -22.79 -34.17
N VAL A 345 -5.75 -23.29 -32.93
CA VAL A 345 -4.89 -24.38 -32.44
C VAL A 345 -5.61 -25.73 -32.42
N LEU A 346 -6.93 -25.74 -32.60
CA LEU A 346 -7.71 -26.97 -32.69
C LEU A 346 -7.70 -27.50 -34.12
N ASP A 347 -7.57 -28.82 -34.26
CA ASP A 347 -7.84 -29.48 -35.54
C ASP A 347 -9.37 -29.57 -35.82
N PRO A 348 -9.78 -29.90 -37.07
CA PRO A 348 -11.19 -30.00 -37.44
C PRO A 348 -12.03 -30.99 -36.60
N SER A 349 -11.43 -32.05 -36.07
CA SER A 349 -12.14 -33.02 -35.24
C SER A 349 -12.45 -32.45 -33.86
N ILE A 350 -11.48 -31.77 -33.24
CA ILE A 350 -11.63 -31.18 -31.90
C ILE A 350 -12.45 -29.88 -31.96
N SER A 351 -12.25 -29.04 -32.96
CA SER A 351 -13.05 -27.81 -33.16
C SER A 351 -14.53 -28.09 -33.43
N SER A 352 -14.90 -29.30 -33.84
CA SER A 352 -16.30 -29.75 -34.03
C SER A 352 -16.88 -30.43 -32.79
N THR A 353 -16.18 -30.43 -31.64
CA THR A 353 -16.65 -31.11 -30.44
C THR A 353 -17.94 -30.49 -29.92
N THR A 354 -18.98 -31.31 -29.74
CA THR A 354 -20.26 -30.87 -29.20
C THR A 354 -20.10 -30.34 -27.77
N LEU A 355 -20.68 -29.18 -27.49
CA LEU A 355 -20.89 -28.72 -26.11
C LEU A 355 -22.21 -29.29 -25.61
N VAL A 356 -22.17 -30.11 -24.57
CA VAL A 356 -23.36 -30.68 -23.92
C VAL A 356 -23.77 -29.77 -22.76
N GLY A 357 -25.04 -29.35 -22.76
CA GLY A 357 -25.58 -28.49 -21.69
C GLY A 357 -25.46 -29.14 -20.32
N GLY A 358 -25.03 -28.38 -19.30
CA GLY A 358 -24.93 -28.81 -17.91
C GLY A 358 -23.68 -29.63 -17.57
N PHE A 359 -22.83 -29.95 -18.55
CA PHE A 359 -21.57 -30.64 -18.32
C PHE A 359 -20.37 -29.71 -18.58
N PRO A 360 -19.26 -29.87 -17.83
CA PRO A 360 -18.03 -29.15 -18.13
C PRO A 360 -17.55 -29.47 -19.54
N PHE A 361 -17.21 -28.44 -20.32
CA PHE A 361 -16.70 -28.61 -21.67
C PHE A 361 -15.18 -28.74 -21.61
N GLN A 362 -14.67 -29.94 -21.88
CA GLN A 362 -13.26 -30.26 -21.77
C GLN A 362 -12.66 -30.59 -23.14
N LEU A 363 -11.49 -30.03 -23.44
CA LEU A 363 -10.70 -30.35 -24.63
C LEU A 363 -9.28 -30.72 -24.21
N GLU A 364 -8.69 -31.68 -24.91
CA GLU A 364 -7.27 -32.02 -24.77
C GLU A 364 -6.67 -32.08 -26.18
N PHE A 365 -5.63 -31.30 -26.41
CA PHE A 365 -5.00 -31.19 -27.73
C PHE A 365 -3.52 -30.85 -27.60
N SER A 366 -2.76 -31.15 -28.66
CA SER A 366 -1.33 -30.84 -28.73
C SER A 366 -1.06 -29.86 -29.87
N VAL A 367 -0.40 -28.75 -29.57
CA VAL A 367 -0.09 -27.71 -30.56
C VAL A 367 1.42 -27.44 -30.63
N PRO A 368 2.05 -27.47 -31.82
CA PRO A 368 3.42 -27.01 -31.97
C PRO A 368 3.46 -25.49 -31.79
N TYR A 369 4.14 -25.03 -30.75
CA TYR A 369 4.20 -23.61 -30.39
C TYR A 369 5.64 -23.14 -30.18
N ASN A 370 5.98 -21.95 -30.69
CA ASN A 370 7.31 -21.39 -30.50
C ASN A 370 7.43 -20.74 -29.11
N THR A 371 7.95 -21.50 -28.16
CA THR A 371 8.14 -21.09 -26.76
C THR A 371 9.31 -20.13 -26.54
N SER A 372 10.15 -19.87 -27.56
CA SER A 372 11.25 -18.89 -27.42
C SER A 372 10.77 -17.43 -27.33
N ALA A 373 9.54 -17.17 -27.78
CA ALA A 373 8.94 -15.83 -27.79
C ALA A 373 8.14 -15.49 -26.52
N VAL A 374 7.92 -16.46 -25.62
CA VAL A 374 7.00 -16.33 -24.48
C VAL A 374 7.55 -17.06 -23.26
N GLY A 375 7.55 -16.44 -22.09
CA GLY A 375 8.02 -16.99 -20.81
C GLY A 375 9.32 -16.40 -20.29
N CYS A 376 10.15 -15.79 -21.15
CA CYS A 376 11.40 -15.13 -20.76
C CYS A 376 11.41 -13.66 -21.25
N GLY A 377 11.72 -12.69 -20.38
CA GLY A 377 11.73 -11.25 -20.71
C GLY A 377 10.42 -10.53 -20.35
N ASN A 378 9.91 -9.68 -21.27
CA ASN A 378 8.69 -8.88 -21.04
C ASN A 378 7.40 -9.68 -21.28
N VAL A 379 7.44 -10.72 -22.11
CA VAL A 379 6.28 -11.57 -22.43
C VAL A 379 6.22 -12.73 -21.44
N ARG A 380 5.58 -12.53 -20.28
CA ARG A 380 5.62 -13.47 -19.14
C ARG A 380 4.46 -14.46 -19.10
N TYR A 381 3.39 -14.18 -19.84
CA TYR A 381 2.14 -14.92 -19.75
C TYR A 381 1.87 -15.68 -21.06
N PHE A 382 1.48 -16.95 -20.93
CA PHE A 382 0.73 -17.63 -22.00
C PHE A 382 -0.75 -17.33 -21.83
N CYS A 383 -1.42 -16.99 -22.92
CA CYS A 383 -2.84 -16.69 -22.96
C CYS A 383 -3.54 -17.61 -23.95
N LEU A 384 -4.66 -18.19 -23.51
CA LEU A 384 -5.62 -18.87 -24.37
C LEU A 384 -6.84 -17.99 -24.53
N GLU A 385 -7.31 -17.86 -25.76
CA GLU A 385 -8.58 -17.24 -26.13
C GLU A 385 -9.48 -18.29 -26.74
N ILE A 386 -10.76 -18.32 -26.37
CA ILE A 386 -11.78 -19.07 -27.09
C ILE A 386 -12.90 -18.15 -27.56
N LYS A 387 -13.31 -18.35 -28.81
CA LYS A 387 -14.45 -17.67 -29.44
C LYS A 387 -15.20 -18.63 -30.37
N ARG A 388 -16.41 -18.23 -30.76
CA ARG A 388 -17.15 -18.91 -31.84
C ARG A 388 -16.34 -18.82 -33.13
N ASN A 389 -16.14 -19.93 -33.81
CA ASN A 389 -15.53 -19.90 -35.13
C ASN A 389 -16.51 -19.26 -36.14
N PRO A 390 -16.09 -18.26 -36.95
CA PRO A 390 -16.95 -17.65 -37.96
C PRO A 390 -17.42 -18.63 -39.05
N GLU A 391 -16.67 -19.71 -39.31
CA GLU A 391 -16.96 -20.71 -40.33
C GLU A 391 -17.78 -21.91 -39.79
N THR A 392 -18.38 -21.76 -38.62
CA THR A 392 -19.20 -22.80 -38.02
C THR A 392 -20.47 -23.10 -38.84
N SER A 393 -20.87 -24.36 -38.92
CA SER A 393 -22.12 -24.76 -39.59
C SER A 393 -23.38 -24.44 -38.77
N THR A 394 -23.25 -24.23 -37.46
CA THR A 394 -24.38 -23.92 -36.57
C THR A 394 -24.21 -22.52 -36.01
N ARG A 395 -25.22 -21.66 -36.14
CA ARG A 395 -25.19 -20.34 -35.50
C ARG A 395 -25.52 -20.47 -34.02
N PHE A 396 -24.61 -20.02 -33.16
CA PHE A 396 -24.80 -19.94 -31.72
C PHE A 396 -24.15 -18.68 -31.15
N ILE A 397 -24.45 -18.36 -29.90
CA ILE A 397 -23.85 -17.26 -29.14
C ILE A 397 -22.94 -17.84 -28.07
N LEU A 398 -21.66 -17.47 -28.06
CA LEU A 398 -20.74 -17.75 -26.95
C LEU A 398 -20.53 -16.46 -26.15
N ARG A 399 -20.83 -16.50 -24.85
CA ARG A 399 -20.60 -15.35 -23.97
C ARG A 399 -20.25 -15.77 -22.54
N ARG A 400 -19.50 -14.92 -21.83
CA ARG A 400 -19.38 -15.00 -20.38
C ARG A 400 -20.69 -14.62 -19.71
N THR A 401 -20.86 -15.07 -18.47
CA THR A 401 -21.88 -14.56 -17.54
C THR A 401 -21.82 -13.02 -17.39
N SER A 402 -20.65 -12.41 -17.56
CA SER A 402 -20.44 -10.96 -17.58
C SER A 402 -20.96 -10.25 -18.85
N GLY A 403 -21.30 -11.00 -19.91
CA GLY A 403 -21.75 -10.49 -21.20
C GLY A 403 -20.64 -10.35 -22.27
N GLU A 404 -19.38 -10.55 -21.90
CA GLU A 404 -18.24 -10.54 -22.84
C GLU A 404 -18.34 -11.69 -23.85
N ARG A 405 -18.07 -11.43 -25.13
CA ARG A 405 -18.13 -12.43 -26.22
C ARG A 405 -16.81 -13.15 -26.47
N THR A 406 -15.72 -12.67 -25.87
CA THR A 406 -14.37 -13.24 -25.97
C THR A 406 -13.92 -13.68 -24.60
N ILE A 407 -13.50 -14.93 -24.47
CA ILE A 407 -13.03 -15.49 -23.20
C ILE A 407 -11.51 -15.66 -23.30
N ILE A 408 -10.77 -14.86 -22.55
CA ILE A 408 -9.30 -14.91 -22.45
C ILE A 408 -8.92 -15.34 -21.04
N SER A 409 -7.91 -16.21 -20.93
CA SER A 409 -7.29 -16.60 -19.65
C SER A 409 -5.79 -16.75 -19.83
N CYS A 410 -5.02 -16.03 -19.03
CA CYS A 410 -3.58 -16.00 -19.07
C CYS A 410 -2.94 -16.62 -17.83
N ARG A 411 -1.78 -17.23 -18.00
CA ARG A 411 -1.00 -17.87 -16.94
C ARG A 411 0.48 -17.54 -17.09
N GLU A 412 1.12 -17.18 -15.98
CA GLU A 412 2.56 -16.94 -15.94
C GLU A 412 3.35 -18.26 -16.11
N VAL A 413 4.45 -18.20 -16.87
CA VAL A 413 5.24 -19.37 -17.25
C VAL A 413 6.66 -19.25 -16.72
N PRO A 414 7.17 -20.25 -15.98
CA PRO A 414 8.54 -20.23 -15.49
C PRO A 414 9.56 -20.44 -16.63
N CYS A 415 10.52 -19.53 -16.75
CA CYS A 415 11.64 -19.59 -17.71
C CYS A 415 12.74 -20.57 -17.25
N ILE A 416 13.24 -21.45 -18.14
CA ILE A 416 14.44 -22.27 -17.90
C ILE A 416 15.65 -21.63 -18.60
N PRO A 417 16.67 -21.12 -17.86
CA PRO A 417 17.84 -20.48 -18.46
C PRO A 417 18.79 -21.45 -19.18
N PRO A 418 19.55 -20.98 -20.20
CA PRO A 418 20.70 -21.69 -20.79
C PRO A 418 21.77 -22.11 -19.78
N LYS A 419 22.41 -23.27 -20.01
CA LYS A 419 23.39 -23.87 -19.09
C LYS A 419 24.68 -23.08 -18.83
N ASP A 420 25.01 -22.06 -19.63
CA ASP A 420 26.30 -21.36 -19.55
C ASP A 420 26.21 -19.85 -19.21
N LYS A 421 25.02 -19.33 -18.89
CA LYS A 421 24.85 -17.93 -18.50
C LYS A 421 23.98 -17.81 -17.26
N LYS A 422 24.58 -17.30 -16.19
CA LYS A 422 23.87 -17.08 -14.93
C LYS A 422 22.94 -15.88 -15.05
N LEU A 423 21.66 -16.04 -14.72
CA LEU A 423 20.69 -14.95 -14.75
C LEU A 423 20.53 -14.30 -13.38
N LEU A 424 20.60 -12.97 -13.36
CA LEU A 424 20.42 -12.16 -12.16
C LEU A 424 19.21 -11.23 -12.28
N PHE A 425 18.44 -11.18 -11.20
CA PHE A 425 17.25 -10.35 -11.06
C PHE A 425 17.45 -9.41 -9.87
N PHE A 426 17.22 -8.11 -10.06
CA PHE A 426 17.46 -7.10 -9.02
C PHE A 426 16.21 -6.30 -8.71
N ASN A 427 15.56 -6.55 -7.58
CA ASN A 427 14.28 -5.91 -7.27
C ASN A 427 14.40 -4.39 -7.24
N ASN A 428 15.35 -3.87 -6.45
CA ASN A 428 15.56 -2.45 -6.25
C ASN A 428 17.04 -2.14 -6.01
N ILE A 429 17.50 -1.02 -6.58
CA ILE A 429 18.77 -0.38 -6.24
C ILE A 429 18.48 0.78 -5.29
N ARG A 430 19.10 0.76 -4.11
CA ARG A 430 19.04 1.82 -3.10
C ARG A 430 20.41 2.47 -3.00
N TRP A 431 20.44 3.79 -3.08
CA TRP A 431 21.69 4.52 -2.99
C TRP A 431 21.52 5.82 -2.21
N ASN A 432 22.60 6.25 -1.58
CA ASN A 432 22.69 7.56 -0.96
C ASN A 432 24.00 8.23 -1.37
N VAL A 433 23.96 9.54 -1.53
CA VAL A 433 25.12 10.38 -1.86
C VAL A 433 25.31 11.41 -0.76
N ALA A 434 26.52 11.55 -0.27
CA ALA A 434 26.96 12.57 0.69
C ALA A 434 28.14 13.35 0.10
N ALA A 435 28.41 14.54 0.62
CA ALA A 435 29.63 15.30 0.31
C ALA A 435 30.26 15.73 1.63
N ASP A 436 31.59 15.62 1.74
CA ASP A 436 32.30 16.11 2.92
C ASP A 436 32.37 17.65 2.92
N PHE A 437 32.53 18.25 1.73
CA PHE A 437 32.53 19.70 1.53
C PHE A 437 31.91 20.05 0.15
N PHE A 438 31.08 21.08 0.09
CA PHE A 438 30.48 21.57 -1.16
C PHE A 438 31.26 22.76 -1.71
N ARG A 439 31.65 22.69 -2.99
CA ARG A 439 32.13 23.86 -3.74
C ARG A 439 31.10 24.18 -4.82
N PHE A 440 30.65 25.43 -4.86
CA PHE A 440 29.76 25.90 -5.91
C PHE A 440 30.56 26.10 -7.20
N ASP A 441 29.97 25.70 -8.33
CA ASP A 441 30.55 25.82 -9.68
C ASP A 441 31.87 25.04 -9.89
N GLU A 442 32.17 24.05 -9.03
CA GLU A 442 33.30 23.14 -9.16
C GLU A 442 32.89 21.68 -8.84
N PRO A 443 33.51 20.67 -9.49
CA PRO A 443 33.33 19.27 -9.09
C PRO A 443 33.67 19.07 -7.61
N SER A 444 32.71 18.55 -6.85
CA SER A 444 32.89 18.23 -5.43
C SER A 444 33.11 16.73 -5.25
N ASP A 445 33.88 16.35 -4.22
CA ASP A 445 34.08 14.95 -3.87
C ASP A 445 32.81 14.40 -3.21
N LEU A 446 32.07 13.60 -3.96
CA LEU A 446 30.85 12.95 -3.50
C LEU A 446 31.14 11.51 -3.08
N ILE A 447 30.59 11.11 -1.95
CA ILE A 447 30.64 9.76 -1.43
C ILE A 447 29.33 9.05 -1.75
N LEU A 448 29.40 8.00 -2.57
CA LEU A 448 28.26 7.16 -2.96
C LEU A 448 28.25 5.86 -2.16
N ASN A 449 27.11 5.58 -1.52
CA ASN A 449 26.77 4.28 -0.98
C ASN A 449 25.71 3.62 -1.87
N VAL A 450 25.96 2.40 -2.35
CA VAL A 450 25.01 1.65 -3.18
C VAL A 450 24.74 0.29 -2.57
N SER A 451 23.46 -0.07 -2.50
CA SER A 451 23.01 -1.40 -2.10
C SER A 451 21.93 -1.91 -3.06
N VAL A 452 21.99 -3.18 -3.42
CA VAL A 452 21.07 -3.77 -4.39
C VAL A 452 20.56 -5.11 -3.89
N GLU A 453 19.24 -5.29 -3.88
CA GLU A 453 18.60 -6.54 -3.46
C GLU A 453 18.60 -7.56 -4.60
N VAL A 454 19.28 -8.69 -4.39
CA VAL A 454 19.26 -9.84 -5.31
C VAL A 454 17.94 -10.57 -5.12
N ALA A 455 17.12 -10.65 -6.16
CA ALA A 455 15.84 -11.33 -6.06
C ALA A 455 16.04 -12.86 -5.84
N PRO A 456 15.13 -13.53 -5.12
CA PRO A 456 15.27 -14.96 -4.79
C PRO A 456 15.35 -15.91 -6.00
N ASN A 457 14.90 -15.47 -7.18
CA ASN A 457 14.96 -16.22 -8.43
C ASN A 457 16.28 -16.00 -9.22
N SER A 458 17.24 -15.26 -8.65
CA SER A 458 18.57 -15.10 -9.25
C SER A 458 19.40 -16.36 -9.08
N GLU A 459 20.43 -16.49 -9.91
CA GLU A 459 21.45 -17.52 -9.75
C GLU A 459 22.57 -17.07 -8.79
N GLU A 460 23.12 -18.03 -8.07
CA GLU A 460 24.20 -17.79 -7.14
C GLU A 460 25.55 -17.65 -7.87
N ILE A 461 26.33 -16.62 -7.55
CA ILE A 461 27.71 -16.41 -8.03
C ILE A 461 28.62 -16.23 -6.83
N LEU A 462 29.41 -17.26 -6.51
CA LEU A 462 30.43 -17.22 -5.48
C LEU A 462 31.82 -17.01 -6.10
N GLY A 463 32.63 -16.12 -5.54
CA GLY A 463 34.04 -15.92 -5.89
C GLY A 463 34.29 -15.33 -7.29
N GLY A 464 33.34 -14.54 -7.82
CA GLY A 464 33.48 -13.93 -9.14
C GLY A 464 34.49 -12.77 -9.18
N LYS A 465 34.92 -12.38 -10.39
CA LYS A 465 35.86 -11.26 -10.63
C LYS A 465 35.30 -10.29 -11.65
N ASN A 466 35.58 -9.00 -11.44
CA ASN A 466 35.19 -7.90 -12.34
C ASN A 466 33.68 -7.90 -12.66
N LEU A 467 32.85 -8.27 -11.68
CA LEU A 467 31.43 -8.47 -11.91
C LEU A 467 30.69 -7.15 -12.21
N TRP A 468 31.17 -6.02 -11.67
CA TRP A 468 30.37 -4.79 -11.57
C TRP A 468 31.04 -3.55 -12.14
N ARG A 469 30.21 -2.65 -12.66
CA ARG A 469 30.53 -1.23 -12.88
C ARG A 469 29.40 -0.37 -12.31
N ILE A 470 29.76 0.72 -11.65
CA ILE A 470 28.79 1.70 -11.15
C ILE A 470 29.05 3.02 -11.88
N GLY A 471 28.05 3.54 -12.58
CA GLY A 471 28.11 4.83 -13.25
C GLY A 471 27.19 5.86 -12.61
N VAL A 472 27.52 7.13 -12.73
CA VAL A 472 26.73 8.26 -12.21
C VAL A 472 26.62 9.35 -13.27
N TYR A 473 25.42 9.91 -13.45
CA TYR A 473 25.20 11.05 -14.34
C TYR A 473 23.97 11.86 -13.94
N GLY A 474 23.91 13.12 -14.39
CA GLY A 474 22.70 13.94 -14.34
C GLY A 474 21.79 13.66 -15.53
N SER A 475 20.49 13.53 -15.29
CA SER A 475 19.44 13.36 -16.30
C SER A 475 18.34 14.41 -16.18
N ARG A 476 17.70 14.68 -17.32
CA ARG A 476 16.49 15.50 -17.41
C ARG A 476 15.24 14.72 -17.01
N TYR A 477 15.29 13.39 -17.08
CA TYR A 477 14.14 12.51 -16.88
C TYR A 477 14.29 11.60 -15.65
N GLU A 478 13.18 11.32 -15.00
CA GLU A 478 13.12 10.46 -13.80
C GLU A 478 13.48 8.99 -14.09
N ASN A 479 13.24 8.53 -15.31
CA ASN A 479 13.61 7.19 -15.77
C ASN A 479 15.09 7.08 -16.21
N GLY A 480 15.79 8.20 -16.33
CA GLY A 480 17.16 8.26 -16.84
C GLY A 480 17.28 8.05 -18.36
N ASP A 481 16.27 8.41 -19.15
CA ASP A 481 16.28 8.25 -20.62
C ASP A 481 17.49 8.95 -21.28
N GLU A 482 17.99 8.37 -22.38
CA GLU A 482 19.39 8.53 -22.84
C GLU A 482 19.63 9.52 -24.00
N ASP A 483 18.99 10.68 -24.05
CA ASP A 483 19.30 11.66 -25.10
C ASP A 483 20.62 12.43 -24.83
N GLU A 484 20.89 12.81 -23.56
CA GLU A 484 22.11 13.55 -23.17
C GLU A 484 22.38 13.35 -21.67
N LYS A 485 23.63 13.05 -21.29
CA LYS A 485 24.01 12.76 -19.89
C LYS A 485 24.98 13.82 -19.36
N LEU A 486 24.58 14.52 -18.30
CA LEU A 486 25.42 15.53 -17.66
C LEU A 486 26.46 14.86 -16.74
N GLY A 487 27.74 15.20 -16.91
CA GLY A 487 28.81 14.76 -16.01
C GLY A 487 28.96 13.24 -15.92
N PHE A 488 28.66 12.49 -17.00
CA PHE A 488 28.61 11.03 -16.95
C PHE A 488 29.95 10.39 -16.60
N ASN A 489 30.04 9.85 -15.40
CA ASN A 489 31.10 8.95 -15.00
C ASN A 489 30.65 7.50 -15.19
N GLN A 490 31.33 6.77 -16.08
CA GLN A 490 30.98 5.38 -16.42
C GLN A 490 31.42 4.35 -15.37
N GLN A 491 32.36 4.71 -14.51
CA GLN A 491 32.90 3.84 -13.46
C GLN A 491 33.42 4.68 -12.30
N VAL A 492 32.68 4.70 -11.20
CA VAL A 492 33.10 5.33 -9.93
C VAL A 492 33.84 4.37 -8.99
N LEU A 493 33.82 3.06 -9.29
CA LEU A 493 34.60 2.08 -8.54
C LEU A 493 36.09 2.19 -8.91
N GLY A 494 36.98 2.32 -7.93
CA GLY A 494 38.43 2.37 -8.14
C GLY A 494 39.03 1.03 -8.63
N ALA A 495 40.27 1.09 -9.12
CA ALA A 495 41.01 -0.10 -9.57
C ALA A 495 41.24 -1.14 -8.46
N SER A 496 41.32 -0.68 -7.19
CA SER A 496 41.35 -1.51 -5.99
C SER A 496 39.96 -2.01 -5.55
N ASP A 497 38.86 -1.36 -5.95
CA ASP A 497 37.51 -1.68 -5.47
C ASP A 497 36.86 -2.84 -6.24
N SER A 498 37.41 -3.14 -7.43
CA SER A 498 37.15 -4.39 -8.16
C SER A 498 37.47 -5.65 -7.32
N LEU A 499 38.27 -5.52 -6.24
CA LEU A 499 38.66 -6.63 -5.37
C LEU A 499 37.53 -7.25 -4.54
N HIS A 500 36.39 -6.58 -4.35
CA HIS A 500 35.37 -7.10 -3.43
C HIS A 500 34.19 -7.80 -4.09
N SER A 501 34.14 -7.88 -5.44
CA SER A 501 33.10 -8.54 -6.28
C SER A 501 32.15 -9.41 -5.45
N PRO A 502 31.16 -8.81 -4.76
CA PRO A 502 30.53 -9.49 -3.64
C PRO A 502 29.77 -10.69 -4.16
N ASP A 503 29.87 -11.80 -3.42
CA ASP A 503 29.14 -13.01 -3.74
C ASP A 503 27.67 -12.69 -3.94
N ILE A 504 27.14 -13.14 -5.07
CA ILE A 504 25.76 -12.94 -5.45
C ILE A 504 24.99 -14.11 -4.89
N VAL A 505 24.28 -13.87 -3.80
CA VAL A 505 23.44 -14.88 -3.15
C VAL A 505 21.99 -14.44 -3.28
N PRO A 506 21.09 -15.26 -3.85
CA PRO A 506 19.68 -14.93 -4.00
C PRO A 506 19.03 -14.59 -2.66
N GLY A 507 18.23 -13.52 -2.61
CA GLY A 507 17.60 -13.02 -1.40
C GLY A 507 18.51 -12.22 -0.47
N ARG A 508 19.79 -12.02 -0.80
CA ARG A 508 20.70 -11.12 -0.06
C ARG A 508 20.82 -9.76 -0.73
N THR A 509 21.28 -8.78 0.04
CA THR A 509 21.60 -7.44 -0.46
C THR A 509 23.09 -7.37 -0.77
N LEU A 510 23.44 -7.03 -2.01
CA LEU A 510 24.79 -6.63 -2.38
C LEU A 510 25.04 -5.22 -1.85
N VAL A 511 26.12 -5.03 -1.09
CA VAL A 511 26.53 -3.72 -0.58
C VAL A 511 27.87 -3.38 -1.20
N PHE A 512 27.92 -2.24 -1.87
CA PHE A 512 29.16 -1.68 -2.40
C PHE A 512 29.72 -0.69 -1.37
N PRO A 513 31.03 -0.74 -1.05
CA PRO A 513 31.63 0.17 -0.10
C PRO A 513 31.48 1.64 -0.55
N LEU A 514 31.62 2.57 0.39
CA LEU A 514 31.58 4.00 0.12
C LEU A 514 32.64 4.36 -0.93
N THR A 515 32.19 4.85 -2.09
CA THR A 515 33.05 5.23 -3.21
C THR A 515 33.05 6.73 -3.40
N SER A 516 34.22 7.34 -3.45
CA SER A 516 34.38 8.77 -3.69
C SER A 516 34.54 9.04 -5.20
N PHE A 517 33.84 10.05 -5.70
CA PHE A 517 33.92 10.46 -7.09
C PHE A 517 33.68 11.96 -7.21
N GLN A 518 34.33 12.59 -8.19
CA GLN A 518 34.13 14.01 -8.46
C GLN A 518 32.91 14.22 -9.34
N PHE A 519 32.01 15.08 -8.88
CA PHE A 519 30.81 15.46 -9.62
C PHE A 519 30.39 16.88 -9.26
N ASP A 520 30.09 17.70 -10.26
CA ASP A 520 29.52 19.02 -10.03
C ASP A 520 28.02 18.90 -9.71
N ILE A 521 27.72 18.82 -8.42
CA ILE A 521 26.33 18.69 -7.94
C ILE A 521 25.53 19.99 -8.13
N SER A 522 26.19 21.14 -8.29
CA SER A 522 25.53 22.44 -8.48
C SER A 522 24.88 22.54 -9.87
N ALA A 523 25.36 21.77 -10.84
CA ALA A 523 24.80 21.65 -12.17
C ALA A 523 23.50 20.81 -12.25
N ILE A 524 23.07 20.16 -11.14
CA ILE A 524 21.83 19.37 -11.08
C ILE A 524 20.81 20.04 -10.15
N GLY A 525 19.54 20.04 -10.54
CA GLY A 525 18.40 20.45 -9.72
C GLY A 525 17.87 21.85 -10.05
N CYS A 526 18.73 22.78 -10.45
CA CYS A 526 18.37 24.18 -10.74
C CYS A 526 18.21 24.52 -12.23
N GLY A 527 18.36 23.54 -13.14
CA GLY A 527 18.24 23.68 -14.60
C GLY A 527 17.53 22.49 -15.28
N ASP A 528 17.90 22.20 -16.53
CA ASP A 528 17.29 21.13 -17.34
C ASP A 528 17.53 19.72 -16.76
N TYR A 529 18.63 19.53 -16.05
CA TYR A 529 19.02 18.27 -15.41
C TYR A 529 18.57 18.28 -13.96
N GLN A 530 17.42 17.67 -13.65
CA GLN A 530 16.83 17.70 -12.30
C GLN A 530 17.08 16.40 -11.51
N TYR A 531 17.61 15.37 -12.15
CA TYR A 531 17.76 14.05 -11.57
C TYR A 531 19.22 13.62 -11.56
N LEU A 532 19.68 13.09 -10.43
CA LEU A 532 20.95 12.37 -10.35
C LEU A 532 20.66 10.87 -10.48
N CYS A 533 21.29 10.23 -11.44
CA CYS A 533 21.08 8.82 -11.78
C CYS A 533 22.31 7.98 -11.44
N VAL A 534 22.07 6.85 -10.78
CA VAL A 534 23.07 5.82 -10.51
C VAL A 534 22.74 4.60 -11.37
N VAL A 535 23.77 4.07 -12.02
CA VAL A 535 23.68 2.89 -12.89
C VAL A 535 24.52 1.78 -12.31
N LEU A 536 23.90 0.64 -11.99
CA LEU A 536 24.64 -0.59 -11.78
C LEU A 536 24.60 -1.40 -13.07
N ALA A 537 25.77 -1.80 -13.58
CA ALA A 537 25.84 -2.64 -14.75
C ALA A 537 26.88 -3.75 -14.60
N LYS A 538 26.75 -4.78 -15.44
CA LYS A 538 27.74 -5.84 -15.57
C LYS A 538 29.08 -5.26 -16.03
N GLY A 539 30.16 -5.71 -15.40
CA GLY A 539 31.53 -5.38 -15.81
C GLY A 539 31.87 -6.00 -17.18
N PRO A 540 32.68 -5.33 -18.02
CA PRO A 540 32.96 -5.78 -19.38
C PRO A 540 33.70 -7.13 -19.46
N ASN A 541 34.38 -7.51 -18.37
CA ASN A 541 35.17 -8.75 -18.25
C ASN A 541 34.72 -9.62 -17.06
N ALA A 542 33.42 -9.60 -16.74
CA ALA A 542 32.85 -10.35 -15.62
C ALA A 542 33.11 -11.86 -15.75
N LYS A 543 33.57 -12.50 -14.66
CA LYS A 543 33.79 -13.95 -14.59
C LYS A 543 33.22 -14.51 -13.28
N PRO A 544 32.30 -15.50 -13.30
CA PRO A 544 31.65 -16.09 -14.48
C PRO A 544 30.78 -15.06 -15.21
N ASP A 545 30.45 -15.34 -16.47
CA ASP A 545 29.60 -14.48 -17.27
C ASP A 545 28.15 -14.56 -16.79
N PHE A 546 27.45 -13.43 -16.71
CA PHE A 546 26.06 -13.35 -16.26
C PHE A 546 25.27 -12.29 -17.01
N GLU A 547 23.94 -12.30 -16.89
CA GLU A 547 23.05 -11.31 -17.52
C GLU A 547 22.05 -10.74 -16.50
N ILE A 548 21.74 -9.45 -16.60
CA ILE A 548 20.77 -8.76 -15.74
C ILE A 548 19.46 -8.64 -16.51
N THR A 549 18.43 -9.39 -16.14
CA THR A 549 17.30 -9.69 -17.05
C THR A 549 15.96 -9.05 -16.68
N ASN A 550 15.90 -8.26 -15.60
CA ASN A 550 14.64 -7.74 -15.05
C ASN A 550 14.31 -6.28 -15.45
N ASN A 551 14.95 -5.73 -16.47
CA ASN A 551 14.61 -4.42 -17.02
C ASN A 551 14.68 -4.41 -18.56
N ALA A 552 13.96 -3.47 -19.18
CA ALA A 552 13.83 -3.35 -20.63
C ALA A 552 15.18 -3.27 -21.38
N ASN A 553 16.27 -2.87 -20.70
CA ASN A 553 17.60 -2.69 -21.28
C ASN A 553 18.55 -3.91 -21.13
N LYS A 554 18.14 -4.99 -20.44
CA LYS A 554 18.82 -6.31 -20.31
C LYS A 554 20.31 -6.29 -19.88
N ARG A 555 20.89 -5.14 -19.48
CA ARG A 555 22.35 -4.99 -19.26
C ARG A 555 22.75 -4.05 -18.10
N LYS A 556 21.82 -3.24 -17.59
CA LYS A 556 22.09 -2.21 -16.56
C LYS A 556 20.83 -1.86 -15.80
N VAL A 557 20.90 -1.67 -14.49
CA VAL A 557 19.81 -1.12 -13.65
C VAL A 557 20.10 0.35 -13.44
N VAL A 558 19.12 1.21 -13.73
CA VAL A 558 19.21 2.67 -13.54
C VAL A 558 18.22 3.08 -12.46
N SER A 559 18.66 3.90 -11.52
CA SER A 559 17.79 4.55 -10.55
C SER A 559 18.18 6.01 -10.41
N CYS A 560 17.20 6.87 -10.61
CA CYS A 560 17.38 8.31 -10.54
C CYS A 560 16.61 8.87 -9.36
N ARG A 561 17.20 9.87 -8.70
CA ARG A 561 16.56 10.63 -7.63
C ARG A 561 16.60 12.09 -8.01
N ARG A 562 15.46 12.77 -7.89
CA ARG A 562 15.41 14.22 -8.07
C ARG A 562 16.28 14.87 -7.00
N ILE A 563 17.21 15.71 -7.43
CA ILE A 563 18.01 16.52 -6.52
C ILE A 563 17.28 17.85 -6.36
N GLN A 564 16.99 18.22 -5.11
CA GLN A 564 16.39 19.52 -4.84
C GLN A 564 17.37 20.60 -5.27
N CYS A 565 16.85 21.60 -5.98
CA CYS A 565 17.62 22.75 -6.39
C CYS A 565 18.24 23.41 -5.15
N ILE A 566 19.56 23.41 -5.07
CA ILE A 566 20.30 24.27 -4.15
C ILE A 566 20.34 25.66 -4.81
N ARG A 567 19.20 26.34 -4.85
CA ARG A 567 19.17 27.77 -5.19
C ARG A 567 19.83 28.51 -4.04
N ARG A 568 20.55 29.61 -4.34
CA ARG A 568 20.92 30.62 -3.34
C ARG A 568 19.67 31.00 -2.53
N GLU A 569 19.49 30.39 -1.36
CA GLU A 569 18.98 31.13 -0.23
C GLU A 569 20.22 31.79 0.37
N VAL A 570 20.21 33.12 0.39
CA VAL A 570 21.10 33.85 1.29
C VAL A 570 20.64 33.42 2.67
N LEU A 571 21.38 32.48 3.27
CA LEU A 571 21.28 32.23 4.70
C LEU A 571 21.33 33.62 5.36
N PRO A 572 20.39 33.96 6.27
CA PRO A 572 20.61 35.15 7.08
C PRO A 572 22.01 34.99 7.68
N PRO A 573 22.86 36.04 7.62
CA PRO A 573 24.19 35.95 8.18
C PRO A 573 24.08 35.38 9.59
N PRO A 574 25.02 34.51 10.02
CA PRO A 574 24.99 33.98 11.37
C PRO A 574 24.78 35.14 12.34
N PRO A 575 23.87 35.02 13.33
CA PRO A 575 23.61 36.10 14.24
C PRO A 575 24.94 36.50 14.92
N PRO A 576 25.19 37.80 15.09
CA PRO A 576 26.48 38.29 15.57
C PRO A 576 26.82 37.66 16.93
N THR A 577 28.11 37.46 17.20
CA THR A 577 28.60 36.85 18.44
C THR A 577 29.26 37.92 19.33
N ALA A 578 28.76 38.05 20.55
CA ALA A 578 29.35 38.86 21.62
C ALA A 578 30.30 37.98 22.45
N LEU A 579 31.61 38.21 22.35
CA LEU A 579 32.62 37.50 23.15
C LEU A 579 33.12 38.41 24.27
N LEU A 580 33.19 37.87 25.50
CA LEU A 580 33.65 38.61 26.68
C LEU A 580 35.05 38.17 27.07
N SER A 581 35.99 39.10 27.13
CA SER A 581 37.34 38.85 27.62
C SER A 581 37.40 38.95 29.15
N TYR A 582 36.89 40.05 29.71
CA TYR A 582 36.89 40.28 31.16
C TYR A 582 35.76 41.22 31.60
N LEU A 583 35.29 41.02 32.84
CA LEU A 583 34.25 41.80 33.50
C LEU A 583 34.81 42.45 34.77
N SER A 584 34.76 43.77 34.83
CA SER A 584 35.06 44.56 36.05
C SER A 584 33.88 45.41 36.44
N TRP A 585 33.76 45.69 37.73
CA TRP A 585 32.73 46.58 38.25
C TRP A 585 33.19 47.27 39.52
N ASN A 586 32.60 48.41 39.83
CA ASN A 586 32.73 49.09 41.10
C ASN A 586 31.33 49.36 41.68
N LEU A 587 31.31 49.64 42.98
CA LEU A 587 30.09 50.01 43.68
C LEU A 587 30.39 51.19 44.58
N THR A 588 29.51 52.18 44.55
CA THR A 588 29.58 53.39 45.38
C THR A 588 28.31 53.49 46.20
N ILE A 589 28.45 53.81 47.49
CA ILE A 589 27.31 54.03 48.38
C ILE A 589 26.86 55.47 48.19
N LYS A 590 25.60 55.67 47.76
CA LYS A 590 25.02 57.00 47.55
C LYS A 590 24.26 57.51 48.78
N ALA A 591 23.55 56.62 49.49
CA ALA A 591 22.83 56.97 50.73
C ALA A 591 22.56 55.72 51.59
N ILE A 592 22.40 55.92 52.89
CA ILE A 592 21.95 54.89 53.85
C ILE A 592 20.43 55.01 54.01
N ARG A 593 19.71 53.90 53.87
CA ARG A 593 18.27 53.82 54.06
C ARG A 593 17.92 53.64 55.55
N PRO A 594 16.75 54.10 56.00
CA PRO A 594 16.32 53.97 57.41
C PRO A 594 16.19 52.52 57.92
N ASP A 595 16.08 51.56 57.01
CA ASP A 595 15.95 50.12 57.27
C ASP A 595 17.30 49.36 57.35
N GLY A 596 18.42 50.09 57.33
CA GLY A 596 19.77 49.52 57.34
C GLY A 596 20.30 49.11 55.96
N GLY A 597 19.57 49.39 54.88
CA GLY A 597 20.04 49.18 53.51
C GLY A 597 20.86 50.34 52.94
N TYR A 598 21.51 50.10 51.81
CA TYR A 598 22.30 51.07 51.07
C TYR A 598 21.69 51.27 49.69
N ASN A 599 21.45 52.54 49.34
CA ASN A 599 21.28 52.92 47.95
C ASN A 599 22.67 52.96 47.33
N VAL A 600 22.92 52.03 46.43
CA VAL A 600 24.23 51.86 45.79
C VAL A 600 24.14 52.24 44.32
N SER A 601 25.26 52.69 43.79
CA SER A 601 25.44 53.00 42.39
C SER A 601 26.56 52.14 41.86
N VAL A 602 26.24 51.28 40.91
CA VAL A 602 27.16 50.32 40.30
C VAL A 602 27.69 50.90 38.99
N ALA A 603 28.99 50.82 38.76
CA ALA A 603 29.55 50.98 37.42
C ALA A 603 30.12 49.64 36.96
N VAL A 604 29.75 49.22 35.75
CA VAL A 604 30.19 47.95 35.15
C VAL A 604 30.95 48.25 33.87
N ASN A 605 32.13 47.66 33.74
CA ASN A 605 32.98 47.73 32.57
C ASN A 605 33.20 46.31 32.04
N VAL A 606 32.59 46.04 30.89
CA VAL A 606 32.73 44.77 30.18
C VAL A 606 33.67 44.98 29.01
N VAL A 607 34.77 44.24 29.01
CA VAL A 607 35.79 44.28 27.95
C VAL A 607 35.48 43.16 26.96
N PRO A 608 35.09 43.47 25.72
CA PRO A 608 34.88 42.44 24.72
C PRO A 608 36.20 41.82 24.26
N ASP A 609 36.11 40.61 23.71
CA ASP A 609 37.21 39.98 22.99
C ASP A 609 37.46 40.66 21.64
N ALA A 610 38.66 40.53 21.08
CA ALA A 610 39.02 41.08 19.77
C ALA A 610 38.15 40.49 18.65
N ASP A 611 37.69 39.26 18.80
CA ASP A 611 36.86 38.54 17.83
C ASP A 611 35.36 38.81 18.02
N THR A 612 34.96 39.83 18.81
CA THR A 612 33.53 40.17 18.99
C THR A 612 32.95 40.88 17.75
N ASP A 613 31.70 40.54 17.42
CA ASP A 613 30.91 41.27 16.43
C ASP A 613 30.36 42.59 17.01
N THR A 614 30.12 43.57 16.13
CA THR A 614 29.41 44.81 16.49
C THR A 614 27.90 44.56 16.51
N ILE A 615 27.25 44.82 17.66
CA ILE A 615 25.83 44.57 17.89
C ILE A 615 25.15 45.88 18.26
N ARG A 616 24.14 46.26 17.48
CA ARG A 616 23.31 47.44 17.71
C ARG A 616 21.86 47.02 17.75
N GLY A 617 21.12 47.46 18.76
CA GLY A 617 19.80 46.92 18.99
C GLY A 617 19.17 47.39 20.29
N ASN A 618 18.02 46.80 20.61
CA ASN A 618 17.31 47.04 21.86
C ASN A 618 17.33 45.77 22.72
N ASP A 619 17.21 45.95 24.03
CA ASP A 619 17.19 44.87 25.02
C ASP A 619 18.37 43.89 24.89
N LEU A 620 19.57 44.43 24.65
CA LEU A 620 20.77 43.63 24.39
C LEU A 620 21.31 43.00 25.67
N TRP A 621 21.28 43.72 26.79
CA TRP A 621 21.99 43.37 28.03
C TRP A 621 21.05 43.28 29.22
N ARG A 622 21.43 42.46 30.20
CA ARG A 622 20.85 42.40 31.52
C ARG A 622 21.96 42.44 32.56
N ILE A 623 21.83 43.29 33.58
CA ILE A 623 22.76 43.32 34.72
C ILE A 623 22.00 43.05 36.00
N GLY A 624 22.32 41.95 36.65
CA GLY A 624 21.80 41.61 37.97
C GLY A 624 22.80 41.93 39.08
N ILE A 625 22.29 42.20 40.28
CA ILE A 625 23.09 42.34 41.50
C ILE A 625 22.50 41.52 42.64
N PHE A 626 23.34 40.88 43.44
CA PHE A 626 22.92 40.06 44.57
C PHE A 626 24.01 39.92 45.63
N LEU A 627 23.61 39.45 46.81
CA LEU A 627 24.50 39.03 47.88
C LEU A 627 24.72 37.52 47.83
N SER A 628 25.95 37.09 48.11
CA SER A 628 26.34 35.67 48.05
C SER A 628 27.21 35.28 49.25
N ASN A 629 27.16 33.99 49.59
CA ASN A 629 28.08 33.36 50.54
C ASN A 629 29.32 32.73 49.86
N ALA A 630 29.33 32.70 48.52
CA ALA A 630 30.38 32.10 47.71
C ALA A 630 31.07 33.15 46.83
N THR A 631 32.38 33.00 46.67
CA THR A 631 33.23 33.84 45.80
C THR A 631 32.85 33.77 44.32
N THR A 632 32.15 32.70 43.91
CA THR A 632 31.74 32.48 42.51
C THR A 632 30.33 33.02 42.21
N GLY A 633 29.49 33.23 43.22
CA GLY A 633 28.12 33.73 43.06
C GLY A 633 27.09 32.72 42.52
N ILE A 634 27.48 31.47 42.21
CA ILE A 634 26.64 30.52 41.47
C ILE A 634 25.64 29.74 42.37
N MET A 635 25.93 29.58 43.67
CA MET A 635 25.16 28.64 44.53
C MET A 635 24.19 29.28 45.53
N ALA A 636 24.25 30.60 45.77
CA ALA A 636 23.35 31.28 46.70
C ALA A 636 23.17 32.76 46.34
N MET A 637 22.05 33.09 45.69
CA MET A 637 21.69 34.47 45.34
C MET A 637 20.67 35.00 46.34
N SER A 638 21.11 35.84 47.29
CA SER A 638 20.24 36.53 48.24
C SER A 638 20.05 37.99 47.83
N GLN A 639 18.84 38.54 48.01
CA GLN A 639 18.49 39.90 47.57
C GLN A 639 18.82 40.15 46.09
N TYR A 640 18.52 39.18 45.23
CA TYR A 640 18.77 39.28 43.80
C TYR A 640 17.83 40.29 43.14
N GLN A 641 18.42 41.34 42.58
CA GLN A 641 17.77 42.24 41.65
C GLN A 641 18.21 41.81 40.24
N PRO A 642 17.31 41.23 39.43
CA PRO A 642 17.69 40.54 38.18
C PRO A 642 18.12 41.47 37.05
N ASP A 643 17.62 42.71 37.08
CA ASP A 643 17.93 43.72 36.08
C ASP A 643 17.94 45.11 36.71
N ILE A 644 19.09 45.77 36.66
CA ILE A 644 19.29 47.15 37.13
C ILE A 644 19.46 48.13 35.96
N LEU A 645 19.32 47.67 34.72
CA LEU A 645 19.42 48.52 33.53
C LEU A 645 18.07 49.15 33.20
N ASP A 646 18.10 50.43 32.82
CA ASP A 646 16.98 51.08 32.14
C ASP A 646 17.01 50.81 30.63
N GLU A 647 15.95 51.19 29.92
CA GLU A 647 15.82 50.99 28.47
C GLU A 647 16.96 51.60 27.65
N ARG A 648 17.57 52.69 28.14
CA ARG A 648 18.71 53.33 27.45
C ARG A 648 19.97 52.48 27.59
N ASN A 649 20.26 52.01 28.80
CA ASN A 649 21.42 51.18 29.07
C ASN A 649 21.31 49.82 28.37
N LYS A 650 20.10 49.26 28.27
CA LYS A 650 19.80 48.01 27.53
C LYS A 650 20.10 48.10 26.04
N ALA A 651 20.08 49.30 25.45
CA ALA A 651 20.31 49.54 24.02
C ALA A 651 21.75 50.03 23.70
N ILE A 652 22.65 50.07 24.69
CA ILE A 652 24.06 50.45 24.44
C ILE A 652 24.66 49.46 23.44
N PRO A 653 25.19 49.92 22.29
CA PRO A 653 25.73 49.02 21.29
C PRO A 653 27.05 48.41 21.75
N LEU A 654 27.27 47.13 21.44
CA LEU A 654 28.60 46.54 21.50
C LEU A 654 29.33 46.89 20.20
N VAL A 655 30.46 47.58 20.28
CA VAL A 655 31.30 47.90 19.13
C VAL A 655 32.64 47.19 19.31
N SER A 656 33.12 46.52 18.27
CA SER A 656 34.40 45.81 18.33
C SER A 656 35.53 46.80 18.68
N GLY A 657 36.31 46.47 19.71
CA GLY A 657 37.40 47.32 20.23
C GLY A 657 36.98 48.40 21.23
N GLU A 658 35.69 48.55 21.55
CA GLU A 658 35.20 49.49 22.56
C GLU A 658 34.65 48.77 23.80
N ASN A 659 34.94 49.30 24.99
CA ASN A 659 34.39 48.75 26.22
C ASN A 659 32.90 49.08 26.37
N LEU A 660 32.12 48.10 26.79
CA LEU A 660 30.75 48.32 27.25
C LEU A 660 30.79 48.89 28.66
N LEU A 661 30.50 50.19 28.76
CA LEU A 661 30.52 50.95 30.00
C LEU A 661 29.10 51.28 30.46
N PHE A 662 28.74 50.77 31.63
CA PHE A 662 27.52 51.14 32.33
C PHE A 662 27.92 51.97 33.55
N THR A 663 27.36 53.18 33.64
CA THR A 663 27.71 54.14 34.70
C THR A 663 26.47 54.50 35.49
N GLU A 664 26.66 54.73 36.79
CA GLU A 664 25.61 55.18 37.70
C GLU A 664 24.34 54.31 37.76
N LEU A 665 24.48 52.98 37.65
CA LEU A 665 23.34 52.07 37.73
C LEU A 665 22.80 52.00 39.17
N PRO A 666 21.56 52.48 39.43
CA PRO A 666 21.01 52.49 40.77
C PRO A 666 20.59 51.08 41.19
N ALA A 667 21.02 50.64 42.36
CA ALA A 667 20.55 49.42 42.98
C ALA A 667 20.35 49.60 44.48
N VAL A 668 19.60 48.68 45.08
CA VAL A 668 19.31 48.69 46.51
C VAL A 668 19.83 47.39 47.11
N LEU A 669 20.72 47.50 48.10
CA LEU A 669 21.24 46.34 48.83
C LEU A 669 21.08 46.53 50.32
N ASN A 670 20.45 45.58 51.01
CA ASN A 670 20.47 45.53 52.46
C ASN A 670 21.64 44.71 52.96
N THR A 671 22.71 45.39 53.38
CA THR A 671 23.94 44.73 53.86
C THR A 671 24.03 44.70 55.38
N ALA A 672 22.94 44.94 56.11
CA ALA A 672 22.92 44.84 57.56
C ALA A 672 23.32 43.41 58.00
N GLY A 673 24.41 43.30 58.75
CA GLY A 673 24.94 42.02 59.22
C GLY A 673 25.67 41.17 58.16
N VAL A 674 26.05 41.74 57.01
CA VAL A 674 26.76 41.05 55.92
C VAL A 674 28.26 41.36 55.99
N GLY A 675 29.13 40.34 55.83
CA GLY A 675 30.60 40.50 55.85
C GLY A 675 31.27 40.60 57.24
N CYS A 676 30.51 40.54 58.34
CA CYS A 676 31.07 40.48 59.71
C CYS A 676 31.34 39.02 60.14
N PRO A 677 32.25 38.76 61.10
CA PRO A 677 32.52 37.39 61.57
C PRO A 677 31.23 36.69 62.05
N GLY A 678 30.86 35.59 61.40
CA GLY A 678 29.61 34.84 61.67
C GLY A 678 28.44 35.13 60.71
N ALA A 679 28.58 36.11 59.81
CA ALA A 679 27.59 36.38 58.76
C ALA A 679 27.58 35.28 57.68
N THR A 680 26.39 34.86 57.25
CA THR A 680 26.21 33.86 56.18
C THR A 680 26.51 34.43 54.80
N LEU A 681 26.30 35.72 54.57
CA LEU A 681 26.59 36.41 53.31
C LEU A 681 27.86 37.25 53.45
N GLN A 682 28.77 37.13 52.48
CA GLN A 682 30.10 37.73 52.56
C GLN A 682 30.51 38.49 51.29
N PHE A 683 29.78 38.33 50.19
CA PHE A 683 30.12 38.90 48.89
C PHE A 683 28.94 39.67 48.28
N VAL A 684 29.25 40.77 47.58
CA VAL A 684 28.35 41.36 46.57
C VAL A 684 28.78 40.85 45.22
N CYS A 685 27.84 40.41 44.41
CA CYS A 685 28.08 39.87 43.08
C CYS A 685 27.27 40.62 42.03
N ILE A 686 27.89 40.80 40.87
CA ILE A 686 27.24 41.24 39.64
C ILE A 686 27.07 40.04 38.71
N GLU A 687 25.91 39.97 38.08
CA GLU A 687 25.60 39.08 36.96
C GLU A 687 25.51 39.92 35.68
N PHE A 688 26.26 39.57 34.64
CA PHE A 688 26.10 40.12 33.30
C PHE A 688 25.59 39.04 32.36
N ALA A 689 24.45 39.28 31.72
CA ALA A 689 23.80 38.32 30.84
C ALA A 689 23.21 39.01 29.60
N ARG A 690 22.76 38.17 28.66
CA ARG A 690 21.96 38.61 27.50
C ARG A 690 20.61 39.14 27.99
N GLY A 691 20.10 40.19 27.36
CA GLY A 691 18.73 40.66 27.60
C GLY A 691 17.68 39.58 27.31
N GLU A 692 16.45 39.82 27.76
CA GLU A 692 15.39 38.80 27.69
C GLU A 692 14.91 38.59 26.24
N ASN A 693 14.78 39.66 25.47
CA ASN A 693 14.30 39.67 24.09
C ASN A 693 15.17 40.58 23.19
N PRO A 694 16.46 40.26 22.99
CA PRO A 694 17.37 41.12 22.25
C PRO A 694 16.98 41.21 20.77
N THR A 695 17.00 42.43 20.24
CA THR A 695 16.73 42.72 18.82
C THR A 695 17.87 43.55 18.23
N PRO A 696 18.75 43.01 17.36
CA PRO A 696 18.71 41.67 16.74
C PRO A 696 19.07 40.56 17.72
N THR A 697 18.72 39.33 17.36
CA THR A 697 19.22 38.14 18.08
C THR A 697 20.72 38.00 17.88
N PHE A 698 21.43 37.61 18.93
CA PHE A 698 22.88 37.44 18.92
C PHE A 698 23.30 36.30 19.85
N HIS A 699 24.49 35.74 19.62
CA HIS A 699 25.09 34.72 20.47
C HIS A 699 25.98 35.35 21.54
N LEU A 700 25.80 34.95 22.79
CA LEU A 700 26.65 35.34 23.92
C LEU A 700 27.06 34.05 24.64
N PRO A 701 28.17 33.41 24.24
CA PRO A 701 28.59 32.12 24.76
C PRO A 701 29.19 32.31 26.16
N LEU A 702 28.30 32.34 27.16
CA LEU A 702 28.65 32.30 28.56
C LEU A 702 28.63 30.84 29.03
N GLY A 703 29.30 30.56 30.15
CA GLY A 703 29.32 29.22 30.74
C GLY A 703 27.92 28.70 31.09
N PRO A 704 27.80 27.54 31.76
CA PRO A 704 26.53 26.84 31.98
C PRO A 704 25.42 27.66 32.69
N SER A 705 25.74 28.78 33.31
CA SER A 705 24.78 29.75 33.90
C SER A 705 24.13 30.69 32.87
N ASN A 706 24.59 30.71 31.61
CA ASN A 706 24.23 31.72 30.59
C ASN A 706 24.46 33.17 31.05
N ALA A 707 25.35 33.37 32.04
CA ALA A 707 25.66 34.65 32.66
C ALA A 707 27.11 34.68 33.19
N ALA A 708 27.77 35.83 33.12
CA ALA A 708 29.07 36.07 33.73
C ALA A 708 28.88 36.62 35.14
N HIS A 709 29.48 35.97 36.15
CA HIS A 709 29.41 36.42 37.54
C HIS A 709 30.75 36.97 38.00
N SER A 710 30.73 38.06 38.77
CA SER A 710 31.93 38.62 39.42
C SER A 710 31.57 39.13 40.81
N CYS A 711 32.24 38.59 41.83
CA CYS A 711 31.95 38.87 43.23
C CYS A 711 33.11 39.58 43.93
N ARG A 712 32.79 40.47 44.88
CA ARG A 712 33.74 41.16 45.74
C ARG A 712 33.36 41.00 47.21
N PRO A 713 34.32 40.78 48.11
CA PRO A 713 34.03 40.67 49.54
C PRO A 713 33.53 42.02 50.08
N LEU A 714 32.59 41.96 51.01
CA LEU A 714 32.20 43.09 51.84
C LEU A 714 33.05 43.11 53.09
N PHE A 715 33.69 44.24 53.36
CA PHE A 715 34.41 44.45 54.61
C PHE A 715 33.46 45.10 55.62
N CYS A 716 33.23 44.44 56.74
CA CYS A 716 32.45 44.96 57.86
C CYS A 716 33.06 46.30 58.33
N GLN A 717 32.31 47.40 58.20
CA GLN A 717 32.65 48.64 58.90
C GLN A 717 32.03 48.54 60.29
N GLN A 718 32.87 48.39 61.33
CA GLN A 718 32.46 48.64 62.69
C GLN A 718 32.19 50.15 62.81
N THR A 719 30.92 50.54 62.88
CA THR A 719 30.53 51.84 63.48
C THR A 719 30.45 51.69 64.98
#